data_AF-A0A6S6P723-F1
#
_entry.id   AF-A0A6S6P723-F1
#
_cell.length_a   1.000
_cell.length_b   1.000
_cell.length_c   1.000
_cell.angle_alpha   90.00
_cell.angle_beta   90.00
_cell.angle_gamma   90.00
#
_symmetry.space_group_name_H-M   'P 1'
#
loop_
_entity.id
_entity.type
_entity.pdbx_description
1 polymer ?
#
loop_
_entity_poly.entity_id
_entity_poly.type
_entity_poly.pdbx_seq_one_letter_code
_entity_poly.pdbx_strand_id
1 'polypeptide(L)'
;MAHTADLVIERPADLTAEWLSTVVGAGTVTQFSVERIGTGQMSDCYRVSLTYADSEAAGPASVVLKVAATDTNSRQTGLALGLYEREVRFYTDIAPGLPGPVAPCYHAAYDAESGAFDLLLGDAAPAVVGDEIRGATVEQAALALAELGRVHGPLLGNAVLADAEWLNRESPMNQALLGQLWAGFADRYADAIAPEHRAVCERLVGAFDAYLAAEAADDRPQGLMHGDYRLDNMLFGEPGAARPLTVVDWQTVAWGPAFTDVAYFLGCALSAEDRRAHYDELLRAYHDALGPQAPVSFDAVRDGVRRQSFFGVMMAIVSSMLVARTDRGDEMFMTMLRRHCTHVLDTDALAALPEPSADEPLQPDAADEGSHQAGEEELWNESWYFDFADGAQGVGGWVRLGLYPNRGVAWLNALVCGPGMPTIAIVDFDAALPADHTETATDSARLGLDPVEPLRTYRVTVRGRGEAHDDPAALLRGDAGRPVDLTMDLTWTTTGTPYQYRITPRYEIACTVSGTVTADGHEYTLEAVPGQRDHSWGVRDWWSMDWVWNALHLDDGTRLHGVDLRIPEMGPLSIGYVQPPGAALVETTQMSAQASFADNGLPVTTSLTVQPGDLTVEVDIQGYAPVLLRSDDGRVSHFPRAWATVSTGDGRTGIGWLEWNRNRP
;
A
#
# COMPACT_ATOMS: atom_id res chain seq x y z
N MET A 1 24.71 -34.06 -8.65
CA MET A 1 25.39 -32.75 -8.64
C MET A 1 24.50 -31.84 -9.45
N ALA A 2 23.90 -30.82 -8.85
CA ALA A 2 23.17 -29.81 -9.61
C ALA A 2 24.10 -29.23 -10.68
N HIS A 3 23.59 -28.93 -11.88
CA HIS A 3 24.40 -28.30 -12.90
C HIS A 3 24.88 -26.96 -12.34
N THR A 4 26.17 -26.65 -12.49
CA THR A 4 26.81 -25.44 -11.96
C THR A 4 26.15 -24.14 -12.43
N ALA A 5 25.28 -24.17 -13.44
CA ALA A 5 24.50 -23.04 -13.95
C ALA A 5 23.19 -22.76 -13.18
N ASP A 6 22.71 -23.69 -12.34
CA ASP A 6 21.42 -23.57 -11.63
C ASP A 6 21.55 -22.88 -10.25
N LEU A 7 22.70 -22.25 -9.98
CA LEU A 7 23.03 -21.67 -8.67
C LEU A 7 22.64 -20.20 -8.65
N VAL A 8 21.84 -19.80 -7.65
CA VAL A 8 21.53 -18.38 -7.38
C VAL A 8 22.72 -17.76 -6.64
N ILE A 9 23.32 -16.73 -7.24
CA ILE A 9 24.40 -15.95 -6.66
C ILE A 9 23.79 -14.90 -5.73
N GLU A 10 23.96 -15.05 -4.43
CA GLU A 10 23.44 -14.07 -3.48
C GLU A 10 24.44 -12.92 -3.26
N ARG A 11 25.74 -13.20 -3.37
CA ARG A 11 26.81 -12.24 -3.06
C ARG A 11 28.01 -12.43 -3.99
N PRO A 12 28.85 -11.40 -4.17
CA PRO A 12 30.04 -11.52 -5.01
C PRO A 12 31.03 -12.61 -4.60
N ALA A 13 31.03 -12.99 -3.31
CA ALA A 13 31.89 -14.06 -2.80
C ALA A 13 31.49 -15.46 -3.28
N ASP A 14 30.28 -15.61 -3.82
CA ASP A 14 29.77 -16.87 -4.36
C ASP A 14 30.27 -17.11 -5.81
N LEU A 15 30.80 -16.07 -6.47
CA LEU A 15 31.36 -16.16 -7.81
C LEU A 15 32.65 -17.00 -7.84
N THR A 16 32.80 -17.81 -8.89
CA THR A 16 34.06 -18.53 -9.18
C THR A 16 34.45 -18.34 -10.64
N ALA A 17 35.75 -18.46 -10.94
CA ALA A 17 36.25 -18.36 -12.30
C ALA A 17 35.70 -19.49 -13.21
N GLU A 18 35.48 -20.69 -12.65
CA GLU A 18 34.86 -21.81 -13.37
C GLU A 18 33.40 -21.51 -13.73
N TRP A 19 32.64 -20.97 -12.77
CA TRP A 19 31.26 -20.55 -13.00
C TRP A 19 31.18 -19.45 -14.07
N LEU A 20 31.99 -18.38 -13.93
CA LEU A 20 32.07 -17.29 -14.92
C LEU A 20 32.45 -17.78 -16.32
N SER A 21 33.39 -18.73 -16.42
CA SER A 21 33.74 -19.36 -17.70
C SER A 21 32.54 -20.06 -18.35
N THR A 22 31.73 -20.73 -17.53
CA THR A 22 30.58 -21.51 -17.97
C THR A 22 29.45 -20.59 -18.44
N VAL A 23 29.05 -19.62 -17.62
CA VAL A 23 27.88 -18.76 -17.93
C VAL A 23 28.19 -17.71 -18.98
N VAL A 24 29.39 -17.15 -19.02
CA VAL A 24 29.78 -16.18 -20.07
C VAL A 24 30.03 -16.90 -21.40
N GLY A 25 30.52 -18.14 -21.37
CA GLY A 25 30.65 -19.00 -22.55
C GLY A 25 31.64 -18.52 -23.62
N ALA A 26 32.47 -17.52 -23.31
CA ALA A 26 33.36 -16.87 -24.29
C ALA A 26 34.86 -17.22 -24.13
N GLY A 27 35.19 -18.14 -23.22
CA GLY A 27 36.54 -18.60 -22.95
C GLY A 27 36.76 -18.95 -21.48
N THR A 28 37.92 -19.55 -21.16
CA THR A 28 38.28 -19.87 -19.78
C THR A 28 38.72 -18.61 -19.04
N VAL A 29 37.92 -18.17 -18.08
CA VAL A 29 38.27 -17.13 -17.10
C VAL A 29 39.27 -17.72 -16.10
N THR A 30 40.39 -17.04 -15.89
CA THR A 30 41.44 -17.47 -14.95
C THR A 30 41.45 -16.63 -13.67
N GLN A 31 41.07 -15.35 -13.78
CA GLN A 31 41.00 -14.41 -12.69
C GLN A 31 39.84 -13.44 -12.92
N PHE A 32 39.27 -12.93 -11.84
CA PHE A 32 38.31 -11.84 -11.88
C PHE A 32 38.50 -10.92 -10.68
N SER A 33 38.04 -9.68 -10.80
CA SER A 33 37.95 -8.73 -9.68
C SER A 33 36.55 -8.12 -9.65
N VAL A 34 36.10 -7.75 -8.45
CA VAL A 34 34.76 -7.21 -8.23
C VAL A 34 34.88 -5.79 -7.65
N GLU A 35 34.13 -4.86 -8.21
CA GLU A 35 34.00 -3.49 -7.74
C GLU A 35 32.51 -3.16 -7.58
N ARG A 36 32.08 -2.66 -6.41
CA ARG A 36 30.69 -2.22 -6.21
C ARG A 36 30.45 -0.94 -7.01
N ILE A 37 29.36 -0.90 -7.76
CA ILE A 37 28.96 0.24 -8.60
C ILE A 37 27.49 0.62 -8.35
N GLY A 38 27.13 1.85 -8.70
CA GLY A 38 25.77 2.35 -8.51
C GLY A 38 25.42 2.69 -7.05
N THR A 39 24.21 3.20 -6.87
CA THR A 39 23.67 3.67 -5.57
C THR A 39 22.30 3.08 -5.24
N GLY A 40 21.97 1.92 -5.84
CA GLY A 40 20.69 1.25 -5.69
C GLY A 40 20.31 1.01 -4.22
N GLN A 41 19.05 1.24 -3.89
CA GLN A 41 18.51 1.02 -2.55
C GLN A 41 17.95 -0.41 -2.39
N MET A 42 17.36 -0.99 -3.44
CA MET A 42 16.69 -2.29 -3.41
C MET A 42 17.56 -3.48 -3.88
N SER A 43 18.66 -3.19 -4.58
CA SER A 43 19.60 -4.18 -5.10
C SER A 43 21.02 -3.64 -5.11
N ASP A 44 21.99 -4.55 -5.04
CA ASP A 44 23.41 -4.25 -5.10
C ASP A 44 23.97 -4.60 -6.49
N CYS A 45 24.71 -3.67 -7.10
CA CYS A 45 25.36 -3.88 -8.39
C CYS A 45 26.89 -3.91 -8.25
N TYR A 46 27.52 -4.82 -9.00
CA TYR A 46 28.96 -5.02 -8.99
C TYR A 46 29.51 -5.17 -10.41
N ARG A 47 30.53 -4.40 -10.76
CA ARG A 47 31.33 -4.66 -11.95
C ARG A 47 32.31 -5.79 -11.67
N VAL A 48 32.27 -6.82 -12.51
CA VAL A 48 33.16 -7.97 -12.47
C VAL A 48 34.10 -7.89 -13.68
N SER A 49 35.37 -7.56 -13.45
CA SER A 49 36.40 -7.55 -14.51
C SER A 49 36.92 -8.97 -14.74
N LEU A 50 37.09 -9.38 -16.00
CA LEU A 50 37.43 -10.75 -16.38
C LEU A 50 38.81 -10.83 -17.06
N THR A 51 39.62 -11.79 -16.63
CA THR A 51 40.90 -12.13 -17.27
C THR A 51 40.83 -13.55 -17.84
N TYR A 52 40.93 -13.68 -19.15
CA TYR A 52 40.88 -14.97 -19.86
C TYR A 52 42.26 -15.64 -19.96
N ALA A 53 42.28 -16.97 -20.04
CA ALA A 53 43.48 -17.77 -20.25
C ALA A 53 44.12 -17.49 -21.61
N ASP A 54 43.29 -17.30 -22.63
CA ASP A 54 43.68 -16.86 -23.97
C ASP A 54 43.48 -15.34 -24.08
N SER A 55 44.55 -14.60 -24.33
CA SER A 55 44.49 -13.15 -24.50
C SER A 55 43.74 -12.72 -25.77
N GLU A 56 43.50 -13.63 -26.71
CA GLU A 56 42.68 -13.40 -27.91
C GLU A 56 41.22 -13.86 -27.74
N ALA A 57 40.81 -14.26 -26.53
CA ALA A 57 39.41 -14.65 -26.26
C ALA A 57 38.45 -13.50 -26.61
N ALA A 58 37.38 -13.81 -27.34
CA ALA A 58 36.39 -12.83 -27.80
C ALA A 58 35.35 -12.45 -26.72
N GLY A 59 35.64 -12.70 -25.45
CA GLY A 59 34.74 -12.44 -24.32
C GLY A 59 34.75 -10.99 -23.84
N PRO A 60 33.71 -10.58 -23.09
CA PRO A 60 33.64 -9.23 -22.52
C PRO A 60 34.76 -9.02 -21.50
N ALA A 61 35.37 -7.82 -21.50
CA ALA A 61 36.39 -7.46 -20.50
C ALA A 61 35.79 -7.31 -19.09
N SER A 62 34.50 -6.98 -18.99
CA SER A 62 33.74 -6.94 -17.75
C SER A 62 32.27 -7.25 -17.95
N VAL A 63 31.64 -7.73 -16.88
CA VAL A 63 30.19 -7.94 -16.75
C VAL A 63 29.68 -7.25 -15.48
N VAL A 64 28.38 -7.07 -15.35
CA VAL A 64 27.73 -6.50 -14.17
C VAL A 64 26.93 -7.59 -13.48
N LEU A 65 27.23 -7.86 -12.23
CA LEU A 65 26.43 -8.69 -11.35
C LEU A 65 25.46 -7.78 -10.58
N LYS A 66 24.16 -8.01 -10.71
CA LYS A 66 23.11 -7.44 -9.86
C LYS A 66 22.55 -8.53 -8.98
N VAL A 67 22.42 -8.26 -7.69
CA VAL A 67 21.86 -9.20 -6.69
C VAL A 67 20.95 -8.44 -5.73
N ALA A 68 20.11 -9.17 -4.99
CA ALA A 68 19.31 -8.60 -3.92
C ALA A 68 20.18 -7.80 -2.92
N ALA A 69 19.60 -6.73 -2.35
CA ALA A 69 20.31 -5.95 -1.34
C ALA A 69 20.67 -6.82 -0.13
N THR A 70 21.85 -6.54 0.45
CA THR A 70 22.29 -7.20 1.69
C THR A 70 21.43 -6.83 2.91
N ASP A 71 20.70 -5.72 2.85
CA ASP A 71 19.74 -5.29 3.87
C ASP A 71 18.44 -6.10 3.79
N THR A 72 18.09 -6.77 4.89
CA THR A 72 16.93 -7.68 4.94
C THR A 72 15.60 -6.97 4.71
N ASN A 73 15.44 -5.71 5.17
CA ASN A 73 14.19 -4.97 5.00
C ASN A 73 13.97 -4.63 3.52
N SER A 74 14.99 -4.06 2.88
CA SER A 74 15.02 -3.76 1.45
C SER A 74 14.73 -5.00 0.60
N ARG A 75 15.31 -6.15 0.98
CA ARG A 75 15.04 -7.44 0.32
C ARG A 75 13.58 -7.89 0.44
N GLN A 76 13.01 -7.80 1.64
CA GLN A 76 11.62 -8.18 1.88
C GLN A 76 10.64 -7.25 1.15
N THR A 77 10.91 -5.94 1.12
CA THR A 77 10.13 -4.98 0.33
C THR A 77 10.16 -5.31 -1.16
N GLY A 78 11.34 -5.59 -1.73
CA GLY A 78 11.47 -5.96 -3.14
C GLY A 78 10.71 -7.24 -3.50
N LEU A 79 10.72 -8.23 -2.61
CA LEU A 79 9.93 -9.47 -2.75
C LEU A 79 8.43 -9.20 -2.71
N ALA A 80 7.96 -8.47 -1.69
CA ALA A 80 6.54 -8.15 -1.51
C ALA A 80 5.98 -7.36 -2.71
N LEU A 81 6.78 -6.47 -3.29
CA LEU A 81 6.42 -5.69 -4.48
C LEU A 81 6.65 -6.43 -5.81
N GLY A 82 7.24 -7.64 -5.79
CA GLY A 82 7.52 -8.44 -6.98
C GLY A 82 8.61 -7.90 -7.90
N LEU A 83 9.46 -6.99 -7.41
CA LEU A 83 10.46 -6.27 -8.23
C LEU A 83 11.52 -7.22 -8.81
N TYR A 84 11.95 -8.20 -8.02
CA TYR A 84 13.01 -9.15 -8.40
C TYR A 84 12.53 -10.14 -9.46
N GLU A 85 11.36 -10.73 -9.26
CA GLU A 85 10.73 -11.61 -10.25
C GLU A 85 10.57 -10.89 -11.59
N ARG A 86 10.05 -9.66 -11.56
CA ARG A 86 9.82 -8.84 -12.75
C ARG A 86 11.09 -8.60 -13.56
N GLU A 87 12.17 -8.17 -12.91
CA GLU A 87 13.41 -7.90 -13.62
C GLU A 87 14.03 -9.18 -14.20
N VAL A 88 14.05 -10.27 -13.43
CA VAL A 88 14.57 -11.56 -13.91
C VAL A 88 13.78 -12.05 -15.12
N ARG A 89 12.44 -12.03 -15.02
CA ARG A 89 11.56 -12.47 -16.10
C ARG A 89 11.61 -11.56 -17.32
N PHE A 90 11.85 -10.27 -17.15
CA PHE A 90 12.13 -9.39 -18.29
C PHE A 90 13.37 -9.88 -19.06
N TYR A 91 14.48 -10.16 -18.37
CA TYR A 91 15.71 -10.61 -19.02
C TYR A 91 15.64 -12.03 -19.60
N THR A 92 14.80 -12.92 -19.06
CA THR A 92 14.64 -14.28 -19.57
C THR A 92 13.58 -14.41 -20.65
N ASP A 93 12.44 -13.72 -20.51
CA ASP A 93 11.24 -13.96 -21.30
C ASP A 93 11.04 -12.90 -22.40
N ILE A 94 11.53 -11.67 -22.20
CA ILE A 94 11.27 -10.52 -23.09
C ILE A 94 12.54 -10.05 -23.81
N ALA A 95 13.59 -9.70 -23.06
CA ALA A 95 14.83 -9.13 -23.59
C ALA A 95 15.48 -9.94 -24.73
N PRO A 96 15.45 -11.30 -24.76
CA PRO A 96 16.04 -12.06 -25.86
C PRO A 96 15.38 -11.80 -27.23
N GLY A 97 14.13 -11.33 -27.24
CA GLY A 97 13.39 -10.97 -28.45
C GLY A 97 13.58 -9.52 -28.88
N LEU A 98 14.26 -8.68 -28.10
CA LEU A 98 14.37 -7.25 -28.33
C LEU A 98 15.64 -6.86 -29.11
N PRO A 99 15.55 -5.92 -30.08
CA PRO A 99 16.70 -5.47 -30.87
C PRO A 99 17.57 -4.40 -30.18
N GLY A 100 17.15 -3.86 -29.03
CA GLY A 100 17.86 -2.83 -28.25
C GLY A 100 16.97 -2.33 -27.10
N PRO A 101 17.39 -1.35 -26.29
CA PRO A 101 18.74 -1.01 -25.83
C PRO A 101 19.11 -1.81 -24.57
N VAL A 102 18.93 -3.14 -24.57
CA VAL A 102 19.10 -3.98 -23.37
C VAL A 102 20.50 -4.61 -23.35
N ALA A 103 21.10 -4.73 -22.16
CA ALA A 103 22.37 -5.45 -22.00
C ALA A 103 22.19 -6.97 -22.24
N PRO A 104 23.16 -7.67 -22.87
CA PRO A 104 23.14 -9.12 -22.93
C PRO A 104 23.04 -9.72 -21.53
N CYS A 105 22.13 -10.66 -21.34
CA CYS A 105 22.02 -11.43 -20.11
C CYS A 105 22.80 -12.74 -20.27
N TYR A 106 23.81 -12.95 -19.43
CA TYR A 106 24.60 -14.18 -19.38
C TYR A 106 24.04 -15.20 -18.39
N HIS A 107 23.39 -14.72 -17.33
CA HIS A 107 22.77 -15.55 -16.31
C HIS A 107 21.69 -14.75 -15.58
N ALA A 108 20.61 -15.44 -15.20
CA ALA A 108 19.50 -14.90 -14.46
C ALA A 108 18.88 -16.02 -13.63
N ALA A 109 18.72 -15.81 -12.33
CA ALA A 109 18.06 -16.73 -11.43
C ALA A 109 17.25 -16.00 -10.36
N TYR A 110 16.17 -16.62 -9.93
CA TYR A 110 15.28 -16.10 -8.90
C TYR A 110 14.77 -17.26 -8.03
N ASP A 111 14.84 -17.08 -6.72
CA ASP A 111 14.26 -17.97 -5.72
C ASP A 111 13.12 -17.25 -5.00
N ALA A 112 11.89 -17.71 -5.25
CA ALA A 112 10.68 -17.13 -4.70
C ALA A 112 10.54 -17.35 -3.18
N GLU A 113 11.16 -18.39 -2.61
CA GLU A 113 11.06 -18.65 -1.16
C GLU A 113 11.92 -17.69 -0.35
N SER A 114 13.15 -17.45 -0.80
CA SER A 114 14.11 -16.59 -0.09
C SER A 114 14.09 -15.13 -0.56
N GLY A 115 13.51 -14.86 -1.74
CA GLY A 115 13.64 -13.58 -2.43
C GLY A 115 15.05 -13.30 -2.96
N ALA A 116 15.91 -14.32 -3.01
CA ALA A 116 17.23 -14.21 -3.63
C ALA A 116 17.09 -14.15 -5.15
N PHE A 117 17.90 -13.31 -5.79
CA PHE A 117 17.98 -13.27 -7.24
C PHE A 117 19.37 -12.81 -7.67
N ASP A 118 19.73 -13.17 -8.90
CA ASP A 118 20.87 -12.60 -9.59
C ASP A 118 20.55 -12.27 -11.06
N LEU A 119 21.32 -11.32 -11.58
CA LEU A 119 21.45 -11.04 -13.00
C LEU A 119 22.92 -10.79 -13.31
N LEU A 120 23.47 -11.54 -14.26
CA LEU A 120 24.80 -11.30 -14.82
C LEU A 120 24.64 -10.68 -16.22
N LEU A 121 24.83 -9.38 -16.31
CA LEU A 121 24.58 -8.57 -17.50
C LEU A 121 25.87 -8.09 -18.16
N GLY A 122 25.84 -7.83 -19.46
CA GLY A 122 26.96 -7.21 -20.17
C GLY A 122 27.20 -5.78 -19.71
N ASP A 123 28.46 -5.44 -19.39
CA ASP A 123 28.83 -4.08 -19.04
C ASP A 123 28.62 -3.14 -20.24
N ALA A 124 28.14 -1.93 -19.98
CA ALA A 124 27.93 -0.90 -21.00
C ALA A 124 29.22 -0.09 -21.28
N ALA A 125 30.27 -0.29 -20.49
CA ALA A 125 31.51 0.45 -20.62
C ALA A 125 32.15 0.33 -22.04
N PRO A 126 32.69 1.43 -22.59
CA PRO A 126 32.68 2.79 -22.04
C PRO A 126 31.32 3.48 -22.24
N ALA A 127 30.67 3.90 -21.15
CA ALA A 127 29.41 4.63 -21.18
C ALA A 127 29.30 5.60 -19.99
N VAL A 128 28.48 6.64 -20.14
CA VAL A 128 28.22 7.66 -19.12
C VAL A 128 26.74 7.62 -18.74
N VAL A 129 26.46 7.64 -17.44
CA VAL A 129 25.09 7.71 -16.90
C VAL A 129 24.47 9.06 -17.25
N GLY A 130 23.18 9.09 -17.59
CA GLY A 130 22.43 10.33 -17.69
C GLY A 130 22.36 11.08 -16.36
N ASP A 131 21.97 12.36 -16.41
CA ASP A 131 21.84 13.23 -15.24
C ASP A 131 20.46 13.89 -15.29
N GLU A 132 19.55 13.41 -14.46
CA GLU A 132 18.16 13.90 -14.42
C GLU A 132 18.06 15.38 -14.05
N ILE A 133 18.95 15.86 -13.18
CA ILE A 133 18.94 17.25 -12.71
C ILE A 133 19.37 18.17 -13.85
N ARG A 134 20.50 17.84 -14.49
CA ARG A 134 21.03 18.61 -15.61
C ARG A 134 20.13 18.54 -16.85
N GLY A 135 19.52 17.39 -17.09
CA GLY A 135 18.76 17.09 -18.30
C GLY A 135 19.64 16.65 -19.48
N ALA A 136 19.01 15.99 -20.43
CA ALA A 136 19.60 15.47 -21.66
C ALA A 136 19.80 16.58 -22.71
N THR A 137 20.72 16.35 -23.65
CA THR A 137 20.70 17.08 -24.92
C THR A 137 19.55 16.58 -25.81
N VAL A 138 19.19 17.35 -26.83
CA VAL A 138 18.16 16.97 -27.80
C VAL A 138 18.55 15.67 -28.54
N GLU A 139 19.82 15.48 -28.86
CA GLU A 139 20.32 14.27 -29.51
C GLU A 139 20.22 13.04 -28.59
N GLN A 140 20.55 13.20 -27.31
CA GLN A 140 20.38 12.13 -26.31
C GLN A 140 18.91 11.77 -26.14
N ALA A 141 18.02 12.76 -26.10
CA ALA A 141 16.58 12.53 -25.99
C ALA A 141 16.00 11.84 -27.24
N ALA A 142 16.42 12.25 -28.44
CA ALA A 142 16.02 11.60 -29.68
C ALA A 142 16.50 10.15 -29.75
N LEU A 143 17.73 9.88 -29.31
CA LEU A 143 18.27 8.52 -29.20
C LEU A 143 17.46 7.67 -28.22
N ALA A 144 17.20 8.18 -27.01
CA ALA A 144 16.43 7.46 -26.00
C ALA A 144 15.03 7.10 -26.51
N LEU A 145 14.32 8.07 -27.10
CA LEU A 145 12.99 7.83 -27.66
C LEU A 145 13.01 6.87 -28.85
N ALA A 146 14.02 6.93 -29.71
CA ALA A 146 14.16 5.96 -30.79
C ALA A 146 14.41 4.55 -30.25
N GLU A 147 15.27 4.38 -29.25
CA GLU A 147 15.50 3.06 -28.63
C GLU A 147 14.27 2.54 -27.89
N LEU A 148 13.51 3.41 -27.21
CA LEU A 148 12.23 3.04 -26.60
C LEU A 148 11.23 2.58 -27.67
N GLY A 149 11.17 3.26 -28.81
CA GLY A 149 10.35 2.84 -29.95
C GLY A 149 10.71 1.44 -30.46
N ARG A 150 12.00 1.08 -30.47
CA ARG A 150 12.46 -0.27 -30.83
C ARG A 150 12.07 -1.35 -29.83
N VAL A 151 11.90 -1.00 -28.56
CA VAL A 151 11.35 -1.90 -27.53
C VAL A 151 9.85 -2.06 -27.70
N HIS A 152 9.13 -0.93 -27.83
CA HIS A 152 7.67 -0.92 -27.85
C HIS A 152 7.11 -1.50 -29.15
N GLY A 153 7.74 -1.24 -30.30
CA GLY A 153 7.28 -1.66 -31.63
C GLY A 153 6.85 -3.13 -31.73
N PRO A 154 7.72 -4.11 -31.42
CA PRO A 154 7.36 -5.54 -31.50
C PRO A 154 6.42 -6.02 -30.39
N LEU A 155 6.25 -5.27 -29.30
CA LEU A 155 5.48 -5.69 -28.12
C LEU A 155 4.12 -5.01 -28.00
N LEU A 156 3.85 -3.97 -28.80
CA LEU A 156 2.62 -3.20 -28.74
C LEU A 156 1.40 -4.09 -29.00
N GLY A 157 0.44 -4.11 -28.06
CA GLY A 157 -0.78 -4.93 -28.17
C GLY A 157 -0.55 -6.45 -28.10
N ASN A 158 0.60 -6.91 -27.59
CA ASN A 158 0.89 -8.33 -27.39
C ASN A 158 0.00 -8.95 -26.28
N ALA A 159 -0.99 -9.75 -26.68
CA ALA A 159 -1.93 -10.41 -25.78
C ALA A 159 -1.27 -11.38 -24.77
N VAL A 160 -0.16 -12.03 -25.13
CA VAL A 160 0.52 -12.98 -24.21
C VAL A 160 1.09 -12.26 -22.99
N LEU A 161 1.62 -11.05 -23.19
CA LEU A 161 2.10 -10.21 -22.09
C LEU A 161 0.94 -9.56 -21.33
N ALA A 162 -0.17 -9.25 -22.01
CA ALA A 162 -1.39 -8.74 -21.39
C ALA A 162 -2.05 -9.75 -20.42
N ASP A 163 -1.80 -11.05 -20.58
CA ASP A 163 -2.34 -12.11 -19.71
C ASP A 163 -1.30 -12.64 -18.69
N ALA A 164 -0.11 -12.03 -18.62
CA ALA A 164 0.97 -12.52 -17.79
C ALA A 164 0.85 -12.03 -16.33
N GLU A 165 0.40 -12.89 -15.41
CA GLU A 165 0.16 -12.56 -13.99
C GLU A 165 1.39 -11.94 -13.27
N TRP A 166 2.60 -12.38 -13.61
CA TRP A 166 3.83 -11.82 -13.03
C TRP A 166 4.09 -10.36 -13.43
N LEU A 167 3.59 -9.96 -14.60
CA LEU A 167 3.70 -8.62 -15.15
C LEU A 167 2.52 -7.74 -14.69
N ASN A 168 1.32 -8.34 -14.63
CA ASN A 168 0.04 -7.65 -14.43
C ASN A 168 -0.47 -7.86 -13.01
N ARG A 169 0.02 -7.01 -12.11
CA ARG A 169 -0.48 -6.95 -10.73
C ARG A 169 -1.33 -5.70 -10.55
N GLU A 170 -2.42 -5.83 -9.81
CA GLU A 170 -3.26 -4.69 -9.46
C GLU A 170 -2.44 -3.66 -8.67
N SER A 171 -2.52 -2.40 -9.11
CA SER A 171 -1.94 -1.29 -8.35
C SER A 171 -2.89 -0.94 -7.21
N PRO A 172 -2.41 -0.81 -5.96
CA PRO A 172 -3.25 -0.32 -4.85
C PRO A 172 -3.58 1.18 -4.98
N MET A 173 -3.03 1.86 -6.00
CA MET A 173 -3.24 3.29 -6.22
C MET A 173 -4.64 3.55 -6.80
N ASN A 174 -5.47 4.21 -6.01
CA ASN A 174 -6.78 4.72 -6.41
C ASN A 174 -6.90 6.22 -6.04
N GLN A 175 -8.02 6.84 -6.43
CA GLN A 175 -8.27 8.26 -6.23
C GLN A 175 -8.17 8.67 -4.76
N ALA A 176 -8.65 7.83 -3.86
CA ALA A 176 -8.60 8.11 -2.42
C ALA A 176 -7.17 8.09 -1.88
N LEU A 177 -6.39 7.05 -2.18
CA LEU A 177 -4.99 6.97 -1.75
C LEU A 177 -4.18 8.13 -2.35
N LEU A 178 -4.36 8.43 -3.65
CA LEU A 178 -3.69 9.57 -4.28
C LEU A 178 -4.12 10.89 -3.64
N GLY A 179 -5.39 11.05 -3.29
CA GLY A 179 -5.91 12.23 -2.60
C GLY A 179 -5.29 12.44 -1.21
N GLN A 180 -5.10 11.36 -0.44
CA GLN A 180 -4.42 11.40 0.85
C GLN A 180 -2.94 11.76 0.71
N LEU A 181 -2.23 11.10 -0.23
CA LEU A 181 -0.83 11.40 -0.52
C LEU A 181 -0.66 12.84 -1.00
N TRP A 182 -1.59 13.34 -1.83
CA TRP A 182 -1.64 14.73 -2.25
C TRP A 182 -1.86 15.69 -1.08
N ALA A 183 -2.78 15.41 -0.17
CA ALA A 183 -3.00 16.27 1.00
C ALA A 183 -1.72 16.42 1.83
N GLY A 184 -1.03 15.30 2.12
CA GLY A 184 0.25 15.32 2.81
C GLY A 184 1.36 16.03 2.02
N PHE A 185 1.41 15.83 0.71
CA PHE A 185 2.37 16.51 -0.18
C PHE A 185 2.14 18.03 -0.21
N ALA A 186 0.88 18.44 -0.38
CA ALA A 186 0.47 19.83 -0.52
C ALA A 186 0.67 20.63 0.76
N ASP A 187 0.54 20.00 1.93
CA ASP A 187 0.91 20.56 3.23
C ASP A 187 2.44 20.67 3.35
N ARG A 188 3.16 19.56 3.11
CA ARG A 188 4.62 19.50 3.20
C ARG A 188 5.34 20.55 2.35
N TYR A 189 4.84 20.81 1.14
CA TYR A 189 5.45 21.71 0.16
C TYR A 189 4.59 22.95 -0.15
N ALA A 190 3.70 23.35 0.76
CA ALA A 190 2.70 24.39 0.52
C ALA A 190 3.25 25.65 -0.18
N ASP A 191 4.38 26.17 0.31
CA ASP A 191 5.02 27.39 -0.20
C ASP A 191 5.85 27.18 -1.48
N ALA A 192 6.16 25.93 -1.83
CA ALA A 192 7.01 25.58 -2.97
C ALA A 192 6.21 25.20 -4.23
N ILE A 193 4.92 24.90 -4.10
CA ILE A 193 4.05 24.52 -5.22
C ILE A 193 3.45 25.78 -5.86
N ALA A 194 3.80 26.04 -7.12
CA ALA A 194 3.20 27.13 -7.88
C ALA A 194 1.68 26.90 -8.08
N PRO A 195 0.84 27.96 -8.10
CA PRO A 195 -0.62 27.83 -8.21
C PRO A 195 -1.10 26.99 -9.40
N GLU A 196 -0.45 27.15 -10.56
CA GLU A 196 -0.76 26.39 -11.78
C GLU A 196 -0.43 24.90 -11.65
N HIS A 197 0.63 24.53 -10.92
CA HIS A 197 0.97 23.13 -10.67
C HIS A 197 0.02 22.52 -9.65
N ARG A 198 -0.36 23.29 -8.62
CA ARG A 198 -1.40 22.90 -7.66
C ARG A 198 -2.70 22.56 -8.38
N ALA A 199 -3.14 23.41 -9.32
CA ALA A 199 -4.35 23.15 -10.10
C ALA A 199 -4.25 21.88 -10.95
N VAL A 200 -3.07 21.58 -11.52
CA VAL A 200 -2.83 20.30 -12.22
C VAL A 200 -2.99 19.11 -11.29
N CYS A 201 -2.36 19.15 -10.11
CA CYS A 201 -2.43 18.07 -9.13
C CYS A 201 -3.86 17.85 -8.63
N GLU A 202 -4.57 18.91 -8.25
CA GLU A 202 -5.95 18.83 -7.77
C GLU A 202 -6.90 18.29 -8.85
N ARG A 203 -6.69 18.68 -10.11
CA ARG A 203 -7.51 18.18 -11.24
C ARG A 203 -7.26 16.70 -11.54
N LEU A 204 -6.00 16.26 -11.45
CA LEU A 204 -5.64 14.85 -11.58
C LEU A 204 -6.24 14.03 -10.44
N VAL A 205 -6.01 14.47 -9.19
CA VAL A 205 -6.51 13.79 -7.98
C VAL A 205 -8.02 13.63 -8.05
N GLY A 206 -8.77 14.68 -8.36
CA GLY A 206 -10.23 14.61 -8.37
C GLY A 206 -10.85 13.81 -9.53
N ALA A 207 -10.06 13.35 -10.50
CA ALA A 207 -10.54 12.56 -11.63
C ALA A 207 -9.74 11.28 -11.84
N PHE A 208 -8.98 10.83 -10.83
CA PHE A 208 -7.95 9.81 -11.01
C PHE A 208 -8.54 8.44 -11.35
N ASP A 209 -9.61 8.00 -10.67
CA ASP A 209 -10.23 6.70 -10.94
C ASP A 209 -10.89 6.69 -12.33
N ALA A 210 -11.58 7.77 -12.68
CA ALA A 210 -12.15 7.94 -14.02
C ALA A 210 -11.06 8.00 -15.11
N TYR A 211 -9.92 8.62 -14.81
CA TYR A 211 -8.75 8.67 -15.69
C TYR A 211 -8.14 7.27 -15.91
N LEU A 212 -7.93 6.50 -14.83
CA LEU A 212 -7.45 5.12 -14.92
C LEU A 212 -8.41 4.25 -15.75
N ALA A 213 -9.72 4.35 -15.49
CA ALA A 213 -10.73 3.63 -16.27
C ALA A 213 -10.72 4.02 -17.76
N ALA A 214 -10.50 5.31 -18.06
CA ALA A 214 -10.42 5.81 -19.43
C ALA A 214 -9.15 5.37 -20.19
N GLU A 215 -8.03 5.17 -19.49
CA GLU A 215 -6.79 4.63 -20.06
C GLU A 215 -6.79 3.09 -20.13
N ALA A 216 -7.62 2.42 -19.35
CA ALA A 216 -7.82 0.97 -19.38
C ALA A 216 -8.83 0.49 -20.45
N ALA A 217 -9.51 1.41 -21.15
CA ALA A 217 -10.52 1.04 -22.16
C ALA A 217 -9.92 0.25 -23.34
N ASP A 218 -10.70 -0.68 -23.91
CA ASP A 218 -10.27 -1.61 -24.97
C ASP A 218 -9.71 -0.94 -26.24
N ASP A 219 -10.10 0.31 -26.51
CA ASP A 219 -9.65 1.08 -27.67
C ASP A 219 -8.33 1.82 -27.44
N ARG A 220 -7.75 1.72 -26.22
CA ARG A 220 -6.48 2.35 -25.86
C ARG A 220 -5.30 1.46 -26.21
N PRO A 221 -4.24 1.99 -26.86
CA PRO A 221 -3.02 1.22 -27.07
C PRO A 221 -2.38 0.82 -25.74
N GLN A 222 -2.30 -0.50 -25.50
CA GLN A 222 -1.59 -1.10 -24.38
C GLN A 222 -0.26 -1.70 -24.84
N GLY A 223 0.75 -1.69 -23.97
CA GLY A 223 2.07 -2.20 -24.27
C GLY A 223 2.94 -2.39 -23.03
N LEU A 224 4.14 -2.88 -23.25
CA LEU A 224 5.15 -2.97 -22.22
C LEU A 224 5.57 -1.56 -21.79
N MET A 225 5.68 -1.33 -20.49
CA MET A 225 6.29 -0.15 -19.90
C MET A 225 7.49 -0.53 -19.04
N HIS A 226 8.55 0.25 -19.10
CA HIS A 226 9.66 0.24 -18.16
C HIS A 226 9.19 0.73 -16.77
N GLY A 227 8.35 1.77 -16.71
CA GLY A 227 7.80 2.31 -15.46
C GLY A 227 8.69 3.30 -14.71
N ASP A 228 10.00 3.28 -14.98
CA ASP A 228 10.97 4.28 -14.52
C ASP A 228 11.96 4.72 -15.64
N TYR A 229 11.43 5.04 -16.83
CA TYR A 229 12.23 5.39 -18.02
C TYR A 229 12.79 6.83 -17.95
N ARG A 230 13.84 7.03 -17.13
CA ARG A 230 14.48 8.33 -16.86
C ARG A 230 16.00 8.29 -17.04
N LEU A 231 16.66 9.46 -17.04
CA LEU A 231 18.07 9.59 -17.42
C LEU A 231 19.03 8.83 -16.49
N ASP A 232 18.71 8.75 -15.21
CA ASP A 232 19.54 8.02 -14.24
C ASP A 232 19.61 6.51 -14.55
N ASN A 233 18.64 5.98 -15.32
CA ASN A 233 18.58 4.58 -15.77
C ASN A 233 19.12 4.40 -17.20
N MET A 234 19.80 5.41 -17.74
CA MET A 234 20.32 5.42 -19.12
C MET A 234 21.85 5.54 -19.13
N LEU A 235 22.51 4.57 -19.76
CA LEU A 235 23.96 4.56 -19.98
C LEU A 235 24.25 4.89 -21.45
N PHE A 236 24.65 6.13 -21.72
CA PHE A 236 24.98 6.61 -23.07
C PHE A 236 26.38 6.14 -23.47
N GLY A 237 26.47 5.44 -24.60
CA GLY A 237 27.72 4.88 -25.09
C GLY A 237 28.70 5.93 -25.59
N GLU A 238 29.95 5.83 -25.14
CA GLU A 238 31.08 6.64 -25.62
C GLU A 238 31.76 5.97 -26.82
N PRO A 239 32.69 6.64 -27.54
CA PRO A 239 33.44 6.03 -28.63
C PRO A 239 34.08 4.70 -28.22
N GLY A 240 33.70 3.61 -28.89
CA GLY A 240 34.14 2.24 -28.58
C GLY A 240 33.12 1.40 -27.80
N ALA A 241 32.01 1.99 -27.35
CA ALA A 241 30.90 1.24 -26.77
C ALA A 241 30.24 0.30 -27.78
N ALA A 242 29.77 -0.85 -27.29
CA ALA A 242 29.04 -1.81 -28.11
C ALA A 242 27.65 -1.32 -28.53
N ARG A 243 27.07 -0.39 -27.77
CA ARG A 243 25.72 0.14 -27.94
C ARG A 243 25.73 1.66 -27.78
N PRO A 244 24.89 2.40 -28.52
CA PRO A 244 24.76 3.85 -28.35
C PRO A 244 24.03 4.21 -27.04
N LEU A 245 23.15 3.34 -26.57
CA LEU A 245 22.43 3.48 -25.31
C LEU A 245 22.23 2.09 -24.69
N THR A 246 22.29 2.03 -23.36
CA THR A 246 21.84 0.89 -22.58
C THR A 246 20.85 1.36 -21.53
N VAL A 247 19.65 0.80 -21.51
CA VAL A 247 18.63 1.06 -20.50
C VAL A 247 18.68 -0.06 -19.46
N VAL A 248 18.77 0.33 -18.20
CA VAL A 248 18.92 -0.58 -17.06
C VAL A 248 17.77 -0.39 -16.07
N ASP A 249 17.68 -1.30 -15.10
CA ASP A 249 16.70 -1.26 -14.01
C ASP A 249 15.24 -1.52 -14.41
N TRP A 250 15.01 -2.69 -15.03
CA TRP A 250 13.70 -3.14 -15.49
C TRP A 250 12.82 -3.74 -14.37
N GLN A 251 13.10 -3.41 -13.11
CA GLN A 251 12.37 -3.95 -11.96
C GLN A 251 10.93 -3.41 -11.83
N THR A 252 10.65 -2.26 -12.43
CA THR A 252 9.32 -1.64 -12.49
C THR A 252 8.55 -1.99 -13.76
N VAL A 253 9.03 -2.96 -14.54
CA VAL A 253 8.39 -3.35 -15.80
C VAL A 253 6.95 -3.80 -15.54
N ALA A 254 6.03 -3.32 -16.38
CA ALA A 254 4.62 -3.64 -16.28
C ALA A 254 3.96 -3.64 -17.67
N TRP A 255 2.71 -4.08 -17.73
CA TRP A 255 1.84 -3.88 -18.88
C TRP A 255 0.86 -2.75 -18.58
N GLY A 256 0.65 -1.85 -19.54
CA GLY A 256 -0.28 -0.76 -19.34
C GLY A 256 -0.31 0.20 -20.52
N PRO A 257 -0.77 1.45 -20.29
CA PRO A 257 -0.91 2.44 -21.35
C PRO A 257 0.43 2.69 -22.05
N ALA A 258 0.48 2.41 -23.37
CA ALA A 258 1.73 2.13 -24.10
C ALA A 258 2.71 3.31 -24.27
N PHE A 259 2.28 4.53 -23.95
CA PHE A 259 3.06 5.75 -24.14
C PHE A 259 3.50 6.38 -22.82
N THR A 260 3.29 5.69 -21.70
CA THR A 260 3.58 6.18 -20.35
C THR A 260 5.04 6.56 -20.21
N ASP A 261 5.96 5.71 -20.64
CA ASP A 261 7.41 5.99 -20.59
C ASP A 261 7.82 7.15 -21.50
N VAL A 262 7.18 7.30 -22.67
CA VAL A 262 7.43 8.42 -23.59
C VAL A 262 7.03 9.73 -22.91
N ALA A 263 5.85 9.75 -22.29
CA ALA A 263 5.33 10.90 -21.58
C ALA A 263 6.15 11.24 -20.33
N TYR A 264 6.54 10.22 -19.58
CA TYR A 264 7.41 10.34 -18.41
C TYR A 264 8.77 10.93 -18.78
N PHE A 265 9.43 10.35 -19.78
CA PHE A 265 10.73 10.82 -20.24
C PHE A 265 10.69 12.26 -20.75
N LEU A 266 9.77 12.59 -21.67
CA LEU A 266 9.62 13.96 -22.17
C LEU A 266 9.27 14.96 -21.06
N GLY A 267 8.55 14.49 -20.05
CA GLY A 267 8.11 15.31 -18.93
C GLY A 267 9.24 15.78 -18.02
N CYS A 268 10.37 15.04 -17.93
CA CYS A 268 11.44 15.37 -17.00
C CYS A 268 12.85 15.45 -17.61
N ALA A 269 13.15 14.69 -18.66
CA ALA A 269 14.51 14.54 -19.20
C ALA A 269 15.06 15.76 -19.95
N LEU A 270 14.22 16.73 -20.33
CA LEU A 270 14.61 17.91 -21.11
C LEU A 270 14.28 19.20 -20.37
N SER A 271 14.97 20.29 -20.75
CA SER A 271 14.50 21.62 -20.40
C SER A 271 13.13 21.88 -21.04
N ALA A 272 12.28 22.69 -20.40
CA ALA A 272 10.97 23.03 -20.97
C ALA A 272 11.10 23.77 -22.31
N GLU A 273 12.17 24.53 -22.52
CA GLU A 273 12.45 25.23 -23.78
C GLU A 273 12.76 24.25 -24.91
N ASP A 274 13.70 23.33 -24.70
CA ASP A 274 14.09 22.33 -25.70
C ASP A 274 12.94 21.38 -26.01
N ARG A 275 12.21 20.94 -24.98
CA ARG A 275 11.01 20.11 -25.16
C ARG A 275 9.99 20.78 -26.07
N ARG A 276 9.70 22.07 -25.86
CA ARG A 276 8.73 22.81 -26.70
C ARG A 276 9.24 22.99 -28.13
N ALA A 277 10.52 23.28 -28.30
CA ALA A 277 11.11 23.50 -29.61
C ALA A 277 11.18 22.21 -30.46
N HIS A 278 11.38 21.05 -29.83
CA HIS A 278 11.64 19.78 -30.50
C HIS A 278 10.56 18.71 -30.29
N TYR A 279 9.42 19.04 -29.68
CA TYR A 279 8.41 18.05 -29.26
C TYR A 279 7.99 17.08 -30.36
N ASP A 280 7.56 17.61 -31.51
CA ASP A 280 7.11 16.81 -32.65
C ASP A 280 8.25 16.01 -33.29
N GLU A 281 9.48 16.54 -33.29
CA GLU A 281 10.66 15.84 -33.81
C GLU A 281 10.99 14.62 -32.96
N LEU A 282 10.99 14.80 -31.63
CA LEU A 282 11.23 13.75 -30.65
C LEU A 282 10.15 12.64 -30.72
N LEU A 283 8.87 13.02 -30.82
CA LEU A 283 7.80 12.05 -31.00
C LEU A 283 7.89 11.31 -32.34
N ARG A 284 8.37 11.95 -33.41
CA ARG A 284 8.59 11.29 -34.70
C ARG A 284 9.72 10.28 -34.60
N ALA A 285 10.81 10.60 -33.90
CA ALA A 285 11.90 9.65 -33.67
C ALA A 285 11.41 8.37 -32.97
N TYR A 286 10.54 8.49 -31.97
CA TYR A 286 9.87 7.35 -31.35
C TYR A 286 8.95 6.61 -32.33
N HIS A 287 8.03 7.33 -33.00
CA HIS A 287 7.04 6.73 -33.90
C HIS A 287 7.68 5.99 -35.08
N ASP A 288 8.69 6.57 -35.72
CA ASP A 288 9.44 5.94 -36.80
C ASP A 288 10.14 4.66 -36.32
N ALA A 289 10.64 4.66 -35.08
CA ALA A 289 11.35 3.53 -34.49
C ALA A 289 10.44 2.39 -34.03
N LEU A 290 9.13 2.63 -33.82
CA LEU A 290 8.13 1.56 -33.63
C LEU A 290 8.09 0.60 -34.83
N GLY A 291 8.51 1.08 -36.00
CA GLY A 291 8.58 0.30 -37.23
C GLY A 291 7.27 0.27 -38.01
N PRO A 292 7.32 -0.15 -39.28
CA PRO A 292 6.20 -0.01 -40.23
C PRO A 292 5.00 -0.91 -39.93
N GLN A 293 5.13 -1.87 -39.00
CA GLN A 293 4.07 -2.80 -38.62
C GLN A 293 3.31 -2.34 -37.36
N ALA A 294 3.75 -1.28 -36.69
CA ALA A 294 3.11 -0.81 -35.48
C ALA A 294 1.69 -0.29 -35.79
N PRO A 295 0.64 -0.76 -35.10
CA PRO A 295 -0.75 -0.42 -35.39
C PRO A 295 -1.17 0.97 -34.89
N VAL A 296 -0.26 1.96 -34.86
CA VAL A 296 -0.51 3.31 -34.31
C VAL A 296 -0.04 4.41 -35.25
N SER A 297 -0.88 5.42 -35.42
CA SER A 297 -0.53 6.63 -36.18
C SER A 297 0.27 7.60 -35.32
N PHE A 298 1.01 8.52 -35.97
CA PHE A 298 1.72 9.59 -35.26
C PHE A 298 0.78 10.45 -34.40
N ASP A 299 -0.42 10.75 -34.91
CA ASP A 299 -1.42 11.50 -34.13
C ASP A 299 -1.90 10.72 -32.90
N ALA A 300 -2.04 9.40 -32.99
CA ALA A 300 -2.40 8.54 -31.86
C ALA A 300 -1.28 8.48 -30.81
N VAL A 301 -0.02 8.45 -31.23
CA VAL A 301 1.13 8.59 -30.32
C VAL A 301 1.08 9.94 -29.62
N ARG A 302 0.89 11.05 -30.37
CA ARG A 302 0.84 12.39 -29.78
C ARG A 302 -0.28 12.53 -28.75
N ASP A 303 -1.48 12.04 -29.07
CA ASP A 303 -2.61 12.07 -28.15
C ASP A 303 -2.38 11.16 -26.94
N GLY A 304 -1.86 9.95 -27.14
CA GLY A 304 -1.51 9.05 -26.04
C GLY A 304 -0.48 9.63 -25.07
N VAL A 305 0.60 10.23 -25.59
CA VAL A 305 1.61 10.92 -24.77
C VAL A 305 1.01 12.09 -24.00
N ARG A 306 0.13 12.87 -24.64
CA ARG A 306 -0.62 13.96 -23.97
C ARG A 306 -1.41 13.41 -22.79
N ARG A 307 -2.26 12.40 -23.01
CA ARG A 307 -3.10 11.80 -21.97
C ARG A 307 -2.28 11.19 -20.82
N GLN A 308 -1.15 10.57 -21.13
CA GLN A 308 -0.34 9.83 -20.15
C GLN A 308 0.72 10.70 -19.45
N SER A 309 0.80 12.00 -19.75
CA SER A 309 1.72 12.96 -19.11
C SER A 309 1.50 13.12 -17.59
N PHE A 310 0.33 12.71 -17.07
CA PHE A 310 0.03 12.72 -15.64
C PHE A 310 0.83 11.70 -14.83
N PHE A 311 1.37 10.65 -15.46
CA PHE A 311 2.13 9.62 -14.75
C PHE A 311 3.30 10.21 -13.96
N GLY A 312 4.03 11.16 -14.55
CA GLY A 312 5.14 11.84 -13.85
C GLY A 312 4.69 12.77 -12.71
N VAL A 313 3.50 13.36 -12.81
CA VAL A 313 2.90 14.13 -11.70
C VAL A 313 2.57 13.21 -10.54
N MET A 314 1.96 12.06 -10.82
CA MET A 314 1.66 11.02 -9.83
C MET A 314 2.95 10.52 -9.17
N MET A 315 3.98 10.18 -9.95
CA MET A 315 5.26 9.72 -9.42
C MET A 315 5.91 10.74 -8.48
N ALA A 316 5.88 12.04 -8.82
CA ALA A 316 6.42 13.08 -7.95
C ALA A 316 5.69 13.15 -6.59
N ILE A 317 4.36 13.02 -6.58
CA ILE A 317 3.55 13.01 -5.35
C ILE A 317 3.85 11.75 -4.54
N VAL A 318 3.67 10.57 -5.14
CA VAL A 318 3.74 9.27 -4.45
C VAL A 318 5.14 9.02 -3.91
N SER A 319 6.18 9.13 -4.75
CA SER A 319 7.55 8.81 -4.34
C SER A 319 8.03 9.70 -3.19
N SER A 320 7.69 10.99 -3.19
CA SER A 320 8.13 11.91 -2.12
C SER A 320 7.45 11.67 -0.76
N MET A 321 6.29 11.01 -0.75
CA MET A 321 5.55 10.67 0.46
C MET A 321 5.94 9.30 1.04
N LEU A 322 6.58 8.45 0.24
CA LEU A 322 7.00 7.10 0.63
C LEU A 322 8.49 6.97 0.96
N VAL A 323 9.32 7.95 0.60
CA VAL A 323 10.76 7.92 0.91
C VAL A 323 11.13 8.87 2.05
N ALA A 324 12.23 8.55 2.74
CA ALA A 324 12.79 9.41 3.77
C ALA A 324 13.17 10.78 3.21
N ARG A 325 12.89 11.82 4.00
CA ARG A 325 13.10 13.20 3.60
C ARG A 325 14.59 13.57 3.58
N THR A 326 15.05 14.21 2.51
CA THR A 326 16.39 14.79 2.39
C THR A 326 16.33 16.07 1.56
N ASP A 327 17.18 17.06 1.83
CA ASP A 327 17.19 18.34 1.09
C ASP A 327 17.34 18.13 -0.43
N ARG A 328 18.19 17.18 -0.84
CA ARG A 328 18.39 16.81 -2.25
C ARG A 328 17.16 16.11 -2.82
N GLY A 329 16.52 15.23 -2.06
CA GLY A 329 15.29 14.55 -2.47
C GLY A 329 14.15 15.54 -2.69
N ASP A 330 13.97 16.48 -1.76
CA ASP A 330 12.97 17.54 -1.87
C ASP A 330 13.20 18.40 -3.13
N GLU A 331 14.44 18.79 -3.44
CA GLU A 331 14.78 19.53 -4.66
C GLU A 331 14.48 18.74 -5.95
N MET A 332 14.81 17.45 -5.95
CA MET A 332 14.54 16.54 -7.07
C MET A 332 13.04 16.40 -7.32
N PHE A 333 12.24 16.07 -6.29
CA PHE A 333 10.80 15.87 -6.44
C PHE A 333 10.07 17.16 -6.83
N MET A 334 10.47 18.32 -6.30
CA MET A 334 9.89 19.60 -6.71
C MET A 334 10.27 19.99 -8.15
N THR A 335 11.47 19.64 -8.59
CA THR A 335 11.87 19.81 -10.00
C THR A 335 11.07 18.90 -10.92
N MET A 336 10.92 17.63 -10.56
CA MET A 336 10.14 16.64 -11.27
C MET A 336 8.68 17.07 -11.40
N LEU A 337 8.03 17.45 -10.28
CA LEU A 337 6.66 17.96 -10.27
C LEU A 337 6.51 19.14 -11.23
N ARG A 338 7.37 20.15 -11.13
CA ARG A 338 7.34 21.34 -12.00
C ARG A 338 7.46 20.96 -13.48
N ARG A 339 8.43 20.12 -13.86
CA ARG A 339 8.67 19.78 -15.27
C ARG A 339 7.50 18.99 -15.87
N HIS A 340 6.93 18.04 -15.12
CA HIS A 340 5.75 17.27 -15.54
C HIS A 340 4.47 18.12 -15.57
N CYS A 341 4.20 18.93 -14.56
CA CYS A 341 3.04 19.85 -14.60
C CYS A 341 3.15 20.82 -15.78
N THR A 342 4.36 21.31 -16.09
CA THR A 342 4.57 22.14 -17.28
C THR A 342 4.29 21.36 -18.57
N HIS A 343 4.61 20.06 -18.63
CA HIS A 343 4.31 19.20 -19.78
C HIS A 343 2.80 19.03 -19.98
N VAL A 344 2.08 18.75 -18.90
CA VAL A 344 0.62 18.67 -18.86
C VAL A 344 0.00 19.96 -19.41
N LEU A 345 0.48 21.11 -18.96
CA LEU A 345 -0.02 22.43 -19.39
C LEU A 345 0.32 22.73 -20.85
N ASP A 346 1.56 22.46 -21.29
CA ASP A 346 2.02 22.72 -22.66
C ASP A 346 1.25 21.89 -23.70
N THR A 347 0.74 20.72 -23.30
CA THR A 347 0.01 19.79 -24.18
C THR A 347 -1.50 19.85 -24.00
N ASP A 348 -2.00 20.76 -23.16
CA ASP A 348 -3.42 20.85 -22.78
C ASP A 348 -3.99 19.49 -22.32
N ALA A 349 -3.21 18.71 -21.58
CA ALA A 349 -3.60 17.37 -21.14
C ALA A 349 -4.76 17.40 -20.13
N LEU A 350 -4.96 18.50 -19.40
CA LEU A 350 -6.10 18.68 -18.49
C LEU A 350 -7.45 18.55 -19.21
N ALA A 351 -7.54 18.99 -20.47
CA ALA A 351 -8.76 18.86 -21.26
C ALA A 351 -9.07 17.41 -21.69
N ALA A 352 -8.13 16.48 -21.49
CA ALA A 352 -8.35 15.06 -21.70
C ALA A 352 -8.80 14.32 -20.44
N LEU A 353 -8.72 14.95 -19.25
CA LEU A 353 -9.22 14.34 -18.02
C LEU A 353 -10.75 14.34 -17.99
N PRO A 354 -11.40 13.24 -17.56
CA PRO A 354 -12.82 13.23 -17.24
C PRO A 354 -13.17 14.32 -16.23
N GLU A 355 -14.43 14.78 -16.17
CA GLU A 355 -14.86 15.71 -15.12
C GLU A 355 -14.58 15.12 -13.73
N PRO A 356 -14.14 15.93 -12.75
CA PRO A 356 -13.89 15.44 -11.41
C PRO A 356 -15.19 14.87 -10.82
N SER A 357 -15.14 13.64 -10.33
CA SER A 357 -16.22 13.08 -9.50
C SER A 357 -15.75 13.07 -8.06
N ALA A 358 -16.55 13.65 -7.16
CA ALA A 358 -16.44 13.29 -5.76
C ALA A 358 -16.94 11.85 -5.67
N ASP A 359 -16.04 10.89 -5.43
CA ASP A 359 -16.47 9.51 -5.31
C ASP A 359 -17.47 9.39 -4.18
N GLU A 360 -18.60 8.76 -4.47
CA GLU A 360 -19.52 8.38 -3.41
C GLU A 360 -18.79 7.43 -2.45
N PRO A 361 -18.98 7.57 -1.12
CA PRO A 361 -18.43 6.63 -0.17
C PRO A 361 -18.84 5.20 -0.51
N LEU A 362 -17.88 4.27 -0.50
CA LEU A 362 -18.18 2.86 -0.76
C LEU A 362 -19.13 2.31 0.30
N GLN A 363 -20.03 1.43 -0.11
CA GLN A 363 -20.93 0.71 0.77
C GLN A 363 -20.72 -0.79 0.57
N PRO A 364 -20.70 -1.57 1.67
CA PRO A 364 -20.59 -3.03 1.59
C PRO A 364 -21.79 -3.65 0.90
N ASP A 365 -21.58 -4.84 0.35
CA ASP A 365 -22.65 -5.68 -0.17
C ASP A 365 -23.31 -6.48 0.95
N ALA A 366 -24.58 -6.85 0.78
CA ALA A 366 -25.30 -7.66 1.78
C ALA A 366 -24.65 -9.03 2.00
N ALA A 367 -23.91 -9.55 1.02
CA ALA A 367 -23.15 -10.79 1.14
C ALA A 367 -21.96 -10.66 2.10
N ASP A 368 -21.44 -9.46 2.28
CA ASP A 368 -20.28 -9.18 3.13
C ASP A 368 -20.63 -9.38 4.62
N GLU A 369 -21.89 -9.57 5.03
CA GLU A 369 -22.23 -9.91 6.43
C GLU A 369 -21.90 -11.36 6.80
N GLY A 370 -21.64 -12.23 5.80
CA GLY A 370 -21.26 -13.63 5.98
C GLY A 370 -19.73 -13.84 5.94
N SER A 371 -19.28 -15.09 6.06
CA SER A 371 -17.85 -15.42 5.99
C SER A 371 -17.29 -15.38 4.56
N HIS A 372 -16.03 -14.99 4.43
CA HIS A 372 -15.31 -14.93 3.16
C HIS A 372 -14.37 -16.13 2.95
N GLN A 373 -13.98 -16.38 1.70
CA GLN A 373 -12.97 -17.39 1.41
C GLN A 373 -11.60 -16.92 1.92
N ALA A 374 -10.97 -17.75 2.77
CA ALA A 374 -9.64 -17.47 3.29
C ALA A 374 -8.56 -17.58 2.21
N GLY A 375 -7.60 -16.65 2.23
CA GLY A 375 -6.35 -16.74 1.48
C GLY A 375 -5.39 -17.75 2.10
N GLU A 376 -4.21 -17.93 1.50
CA GLU A 376 -3.19 -18.88 1.99
C GLU A 376 -2.31 -18.30 3.11
N GLU A 377 -2.41 -17.00 3.39
CA GLU A 377 -1.55 -16.31 4.34
C GLU A 377 -1.81 -16.77 5.78
N GLU A 378 -0.75 -17.06 6.52
CA GLU A 378 -0.85 -17.57 7.90
C GLU A 378 -1.70 -16.67 8.83
N LEU A 379 -1.57 -15.35 8.63
CA LEU A 379 -2.27 -14.31 9.38
C LEU A 379 -3.56 -13.83 8.70
N TRP A 380 -4.10 -14.58 7.75
CA TRP A 380 -5.44 -14.29 7.23
C TRP A 380 -6.45 -14.38 8.39
N ASN A 381 -7.19 -13.31 8.58
CA ASN A 381 -8.13 -13.14 9.67
C ASN A 381 -9.47 -12.61 9.14
N GLU A 382 -10.56 -13.05 9.75
CA GLU A 382 -11.88 -12.46 9.56
C GLU A 382 -12.48 -12.12 10.92
N SER A 383 -12.95 -10.88 11.10
CA SER A 383 -13.39 -10.38 12.40
C SER A 383 -14.73 -9.68 12.33
N TRP A 384 -15.64 -9.99 13.26
CA TRP A 384 -16.88 -9.26 13.52
C TRP A 384 -16.81 -8.60 14.89
N TYR A 385 -17.18 -7.32 14.95
CA TYR A 385 -17.18 -6.50 16.16
C TYR A 385 -18.54 -5.86 16.41
N PHE A 386 -18.91 -5.77 17.69
CA PHE A 386 -20.18 -5.22 18.15
C PHE A 386 -19.98 -4.42 19.42
N ASP A 387 -20.03 -3.11 19.32
CA ASP A 387 -19.83 -2.18 20.43
C ASP A 387 -21.15 -1.55 20.87
N PHE A 388 -21.30 -1.27 22.16
CA PHE A 388 -22.41 -0.48 22.71
C PHE A 388 -21.95 0.38 23.89
N ALA A 389 -22.62 1.50 24.13
CA ALA A 389 -22.41 2.32 25.32
C ALA A 389 -23.71 3.01 25.77
N ASP A 390 -24.04 2.87 27.05
CA ASP A 390 -25.15 3.56 27.71
C ASP A 390 -24.60 4.49 28.79
N GLY A 391 -24.53 5.77 28.45
CA GLY A 391 -24.08 6.82 29.37
C GLY A 391 -25.02 7.05 30.55
N ALA A 392 -26.31 6.71 30.44
CA ALA A 392 -27.28 6.90 31.53
C ALA A 392 -27.13 5.82 32.61
N GLN A 393 -26.84 4.58 32.20
CA GLN A 393 -26.56 3.48 33.12
C GLN A 393 -25.08 3.37 33.50
N GLY A 394 -24.18 4.07 32.79
CA GLY A 394 -22.75 4.02 33.02
C GLY A 394 -22.17 2.65 32.66
N VAL A 395 -22.63 2.05 31.56
CA VAL A 395 -22.18 0.72 31.13
C VAL A 395 -21.87 0.74 29.63
N GLY A 396 -20.75 0.14 29.26
CA GLY A 396 -20.41 -0.12 27.86
C GLY A 396 -19.84 -1.52 27.72
N GLY A 397 -19.98 -2.10 26.54
CA GLY A 397 -19.34 -3.36 26.24
C GLY A 397 -19.04 -3.52 24.76
N TRP A 398 -18.24 -4.55 24.48
CA TRP A 398 -17.94 -4.97 23.12
C TRP A 398 -17.84 -6.47 23.01
N VAL A 399 -18.21 -6.99 21.85
CA VAL A 399 -18.07 -8.40 21.47
C VAL A 399 -17.27 -8.48 20.19
N ARG A 400 -16.37 -9.45 20.12
CA ARG A 400 -15.62 -9.79 18.90
C ARG A 400 -15.55 -11.29 18.70
N LEU A 401 -15.76 -11.72 17.46
CA LEU A 401 -15.31 -13.00 16.94
C LEU A 401 -14.23 -12.74 15.90
N GLY A 402 -13.06 -13.37 16.03
CA GLY A 402 -11.98 -13.32 15.05
C GLY A 402 -11.57 -14.73 14.62
N LEU A 403 -11.75 -15.09 13.37
CA LEU A 403 -11.37 -16.39 12.82
C LEU A 403 -9.96 -16.34 12.24
N TYR A 404 -9.14 -17.37 12.51
CA TYR A 404 -7.86 -17.60 11.85
C TYR A 404 -7.86 -19.01 11.25
N PRO A 405 -8.46 -19.19 10.06
CA PRO A 405 -8.60 -20.51 9.42
C PRO A 405 -7.27 -21.23 9.25
N ASN A 406 -6.21 -20.51 8.84
CA ASN A 406 -4.89 -21.08 8.58
C ASN A 406 -4.10 -21.44 9.85
N ARG A 407 -4.56 -20.97 11.02
CA ARG A 407 -4.04 -21.37 12.34
C ARG A 407 -4.96 -22.36 13.07
N GLY A 408 -6.17 -22.60 12.54
CA GLY A 408 -7.16 -23.49 13.13
C GLY A 408 -7.76 -22.98 14.45
N VAL A 409 -7.71 -21.67 14.71
CA VAL A 409 -8.21 -21.06 15.96
C VAL A 409 -9.21 -19.94 15.70
N ALA A 410 -10.06 -19.70 16.69
CA ALA A 410 -10.95 -18.56 16.78
C ALA A 410 -10.66 -17.76 18.06
N TRP A 411 -10.78 -16.46 17.97
CA TRP A 411 -10.60 -15.51 19.06
C TRP A 411 -11.96 -14.95 19.44
N LEU A 412 -12.43 -15.27 20.65
CA LEU A 412 -13.68 -14.79 21.20
C LEU A 412 -13.39 -13.78 22.32
N ASN A 413 -13.95 -12.59 22.18
CA ASN A 413 -13.90 -11.56 23.20
C ASN A 413 -15.33 -11.07 23.49
N ALA A 414 -15.72 -11.00 24.75
CA ALA A 414 -16.92 -10.31 25.19
C ALA A 414 -16.62 -9.61 26.51
N LEU A 415 -16.65 -8.28 26.51
CA LEU A 415 -16.26 -7.47 27.65
C LEU A 415 -17.34 -6.43 28.01
N VAL A 416 -17.48 -6.15 29.31
CA VAL A 416 -18.36 -5.11 29.87
C VAL A 416 -17.58 -4.30 30.90
N CYS A 417 -17.69 -2.97 30.84
CA CYS A 417 -16.99 -2.07 31.75
C CYS A 417 -17.77 -0.77 31.96
N GLY A 418 -17.42 -0.04 33.01
CA GLY A 418 -18.04 1.23 33.34
C GLY A 418 -17.45 1.85 34.60
N PRO A 419 -17.79 3.11 34.91
CA PRO A 419 -17.34 3.77 36.12
C PRO A 419 -17.84 3.04 37.37
N GLY A 420 -16.90 2.69 38.27
CA GLY A 420 -17.24 2.10 39.57
C GLY A 420 -17.65 0.63 39.53
N MET A 421 -17.48 -0.07 38.41
CA MET A 421 -17.66 -1.52 38.30
C MET A 421 -16.36 -2.20 37.84
N PRO A 422 -16.13 -3.48 38.18
CA PRO A 422 -15.02 -4.24 37.61
C PRO A 422 -15.22 -4.40 36.09
N THR A 423 -14.12 -4.55 35.37
CA THR A 423 -14.15 -4.98 33.98
C THR A 423 -14.45 -6.46 33.93
N ILE A 424 -15.54 -6.84 33.29
CA ILE A 424 -15.92 -8.25 33.11
C ILE A 424 -15.50 -8.69 31.73
N ALA A 425 -14.76 -9.79 31.65
CA ALA A 425 -14.15 -10.25 30.44
C ALA A 425 -14.34 -11.76 30.24
N ILE A 426 -14.89 -12.13 29.08
CA ILE A 426 -14.68 -13.44 28.46
C ILE A 426 -13.66 -13.21 27.35
N VAL A 427 -12.46 -13.78 27.50
CA VAL A 427 -11.37 -13.68 26.53
C VAL A 427 -10.83 -15.07 26.28
N ASP A 428 -10.92 -15.53 25.04
CA ASP A 428 -10.43 -16.83 24.60
C ASP A 428 -9.74 -16.65 23.24
N PHE A 429 -8.44 -16.88 23.19
CA PHE A 429 -7.63 -16.78 21.97
C PHE A 429 -7.32 -18.15 21.34
N ASP A 430 -7.79 -19.23 21.98
CA ASP A 430 -7.47 -20.61 21.63
C ASP A 430 -8.75 -21.43 21.34
N ALA A 431 -9.87 -20.76 21.10
CA ALA A 431 -11.12 -21.44 20.77
C ALA A 431 -10.97 -22.23 19.47
N ALA A 432 -11.62 -23.39 19.39
CA ALA A 432 -11.66 -24.16 18.16
C ALA A 432 -12.36 -23.37 17.06
N LEU A 433 -11.85 -23.45 15.83
CA LEU A 433 -12.50 -22.85 14.68
C LEU A 433 -13.94 -23.41 14.52
N PRO A 434 -14.98 -22.56 14.51
CA PRO A 434 -16.34 -23.02 14.35
C PRO A 434 -16.59 -23.50 12.91
N ALA A 435 -17.53 -24.43 12.73
CA ALA A 435 -17.96 -24.85 11.40
C ALA A 435 -18.76 -23.75 10.68
N ASP A 436 -19.42 -22.88 11.46
CA ASP A 436 -20.18 -21.72 11.01
C ASP A 436 -19.95 -20.57 12.00
N HIS A 437 -19.53 -19.40 11.51
CA HIS A 437 -19.28 -18.22 12.35
C HIS A 437 -20.49 -17.79 13.19
N THR A 438 -21.71 -18.13 12.76
CA THR A 438 -22.95 -17.79 13.46
C THR A 438 -23.10 -18.50 14.81
N GLU A 439 -22.39 -19.62 15.02
CA GLU A 439 -22.43 -20.40 16.26
C GLU A 439 -21.01 -20.76 16.72
N THR A 440 -20.46 -19.96 17.64
CA THR A 440 -19.15 -20.23 18.24
C THR A 440 -19.32 -20.71 19.69
N ALA A 441 -18.63 -21.77 20.07
CA ALA A 441 -18.63 -22.29 21.43
C ALA A 441 -17.21 -22.60 21.90
N THR A 442 -16.91 -22.21 23.13
CA THR A 442 -15.69 -22.53 23.85
C THR A 442 -16.03 -23.34 25.10
N ASP A 443 -15.02 -23.72 25.87
CA ASP A 443 -15.23 -24.40 27.16
C ASP A 443 -15.96 -23.50 28.18
N SER A 444 -15.82 -22.17 28.05
CA SER A 444 -16.32 -21.18 28.99
C SER A 444 -17.52 -20.38 28.48
N ALA A 445 -17.74 -20.31 27.16
CA ALA A 445 -18.73 -19.41 26.58
C ALA A 445 -19.38 -19.93 25.29
N ARG A 446 -20.53 -19.35 24.96
CA ARG A 446 -21.20 -19.48 23.65
C ARG A 446 -21.47 -18.10 23.10
N LEU A 447 -21.21 -17.92 21.82
CA LEU A 447 -21.49 -16.73 21.04
C LEU A 447 -22.38 -17.11 19.86
N GLY A 448 -23.53 -16.43 19.74
CA GLY A 448 -24.41 -16.51 18.59
C GLY A 448 -24.41 -15.19 17.83
N LEU A 449 -24.17 -15.25 16.52
CA LEU A 449 -24.18 -14.11 15.61
C LEU A 449 -25.27 -14.34 14.55
N ASP A 450 -26.27 -13.45 14.50
CA ASP A 450 -27.45 -13.60 13.62
C ASP A 450 -27.68 -12.32 12.79
N PRO A 451 -27.29 -12.29 11.50
CA PRO A 451 -27.58 -11.19 10.57
C PRO A 451 -29.06 -11.20 10.15
N VAL A 452 -29.96 -10.86 11.09
CA VAL A 452 -31.43 -10.88 10.93
C VAL A 452 -31.89 -10.25 9.62
N GLU A 453 -31.36 -9.06 9.31
CA GLU A 453 -31.49 -8.41 8.01
C GLU A 453 -30.11 -7.82 7.66
N PRO A 454 -29.41 -8.36 6.64
CA PRO A 454 -28.06 -7.91 6.28
C PRO A 454 -27.97 -6.39 6.13
N LEU A 455 -26.91 -5.80 6.68
CA LEU A 455 -26.62 -4.36 6.74
C LEU A 455 -27.64 -3.51 7.51
N ARG A 456 -28.69 -4.12 8.07
CA ARG A 456 -29.83 -3.43 8.70
C ARG A 456 -29.97 -3.78 10.18
N THR A 457 -30.02 -5.06 10.49
CA THR A 457 -30.28 -5.55 11.85
C THR A 457 -29.45 -6.79 12.13
N TYR A 458 -28.74 -6.79 13.26
CA TYR A 458 -27.89 -7.89 13.68
C TYR A 458 -28.12 -8.21 15.15
N ARG A 459 -28.33 -9.48 15.49
CA ARG A 459 -28.52 -9.94 16.86
C ARG A 459 -27.28 -10.70 17.33
N VAL A 460 -26.81 -10.37 18.53
CA VAL A 460 -25.67 -11.02 19.17
C VAL A 460 -26.11 -11.57 20.52
N THR A 461 -25.78 -12.83 20.77
CA THR A 461 -26.01 -13.47 22.06
C THR A 461 -24.69 -13.97 22.63
N VAL A 462 -24.43 -13.66 23.89
CA VAL A 462 -23.29 -14.18 24.65
C VAL A 462 -23.82 -14.87 25.88
N ARG A 463 -23.35 -16.08 26.16
CA ARG A 463 -23.59 -16.73 27.44
C ARG A 463 -22.37 -17.52 27.86
N GLY A 464 -21.76 -17.14 28.97
CA GLY A 464 -20.57 -17.82 29.44
C GLY A 464 -20.14 -17.38 30.83
N ARG A 465 -19.04 -17.98 31.27
CA ARG A 465 -18.34 -17.66 32.49
C ARG A 465 -17.04 -16.93 32.15
N GLY A 466 -16.95 -15.69 32.57
CA GLY A 466 -15.76 -14.86 32.43
C GLY A 466 -15.13 -14.54 33.77
N GLU A 467 -14.33 -13.48 33.77
CA GLU A 467 -13.62 -12.98 34.94
C GLU A 467 -13.89 -11.49 35.15
N ALA A 468 -14.08 -11.09 36.41
CA ALA A 468 -14.21 -9.71 36.85
C ALA A 468 -12.85 -9.21 37.38
N HIS A 469 -12.38 -8.10 36.82
CA HIS A 469 -11.12 -7.45 37.18
C HIS A 469 -11.39 -6.07 37.76
N ASP A 470 -11.09 -5.89 39.05
CA ASP A 470 -11.21 -4.59 39.72
C ASP A 470 -10.17 -3.58 39.20
N ASP A 471 -8.99 -4.06 38.78
CA ASP A 471 -8.00 -3.30 38.00
C ASP A 471 -8.10 -3.72 36.51
N PRO A 472 -8.62 -2.88 35.60
CA PRO A 472 -8.69 -3.21 34.18
C PRO A 472 -7.32 -3.50 33.56
N ALA A 473 -6.23 -2.90 34.07
CA ALA A 473 -4.89 -3.14 33.54
C ALA A 473 -4.37 -4.57 33.86
N ALA A 474 -5.05 -5.31 34.73
CA ALA A 474 -4.76 -6.72 35.01
C ALA A 474 -4.88 -7.60 33.75
N LEU A 475 -5.83 -7.27 32.87
CA LEU A 475 -5.99 -7.94 31.56
C LEU A 475 -4.78 -7.73 30.65
N LEU A 476 -4.15 -6.55 30.67
CA LEU A 476 -2.92 -6.27 29.92
C LEU A 476 -1.68 -6.99 30.49
N ARG A 477 -1.76 -7.51 31.72
CA ARG A 477 -0.70 -8.32 32.34
C ARG A 477 -0.96 -9.82 32.19
N GLY A 478 -2.17 -10.21 31.79
CA GLY A 478 -2.62 -11.61 31.79
C GLY A 478 -2.91 -12.15 33.18
N ASP A 479 -3.24 -11.27 34.13
CA ASP A 479 -3.61 -11.65 35.49
C ASP A 479 -5.04 -12.23 35.51
N ALA A 480 -5.28 -13.26 36.32
CA ALA A 480 -6.61 -13.85 36.50
C ALA A 480 -7.52 -12.94 37.36
N GLY A 481 -8.81 -12.90 37.01
CA GLY A 481 -9.85 -12.19 37.75
C GLY A 481 -10.73 -13.10 38.60
N ARG A 482 -11.80 -12.53 39.18
CA ARG A 482 -12.82 -13.28 39.93
C ARG A 482 -13.81 -13.91 38.96
N PRO A 483 -14.08 -15.23 39.01
CA PRO A 483 -15.04 -15.83 38.08
C PRO A 483 -16.46 -15.26 38.24
N VAL A 484 -17.09 -14.88 37.13
CA VAL A 484 -18.44 -14.32 37.07
C VAL A 484 -19.19 -14.81 35.82
N ASP A 485 -20.51 -14.84 35.87
CA ASP A 485 -21.32 -15.12 34.69
C ASP A 485 -21.55 -13.83 33.89
N LEU A 486 -21.54 -13.95 32.57
CA LEU A 486 -21.87 -12.89 31.63
C LEU A 486 -22.89 -13.39 30.63
N THR A 487 -23.99 -12.65 30.49
CA THR A 487 -25.02 -12.89 29.47
C THR A 487 -25.31 -11.60 28.72
N MET A 488 -25.41 -11.69 27.40
CA MET A 488 -25.86 -10.61 26.52
C MET A 488 -26.90 -11.18 25.55
N ASP A 489 -27.97 -10.43 25.31
CA ASP A 489 -28.89 -10.65 24.20
C ASP A 489 -29.23 -9.26 23.65
N LEU A 490 -28.51 -8.87 22.61
CA LEU A 490 -28.48 -7.50 22.11
C LEU A 490 -28.73 -7.48 20.60
N THR A 491 -29.44 -6.46 20.14
CA THR A 491 -29.74 -6.23 18.74
C THR A 491 -29.21 -4.86 18.32
N TRP A 492 -28.37 -4.84 17.30
CA TRP A 492 -27.88 -3.65 16.62
C TRP A 492 -28.80 -3.35 15.44
N THR A 493 -29.28 -2.13 15.35
CA THR A 493 -30.06 -1.62 14.23
C THR A 493 -29.29 -0.47 13.59
N THR A 494 -29.00 -0.59 12.29
CA THR A 494 -28.27 0.41 11.51
C THR A 494 -28.99 1.76 11.54
N THR A 495 -28.25 2.82 11.84
CA THR A 495 -28.77 4.20 11.86
C THR A 495 -28.00 5.17 10.97
N GLY A 496 -26.79 4.78 10.53
CA GLY A 496 -25.98 5.49 9.55
C GLY A 496 -25.97 4.82 8.17
N THR A 497 -25.27 5.44 7.22
CA THR A 497 -24.92 4.78 5.96
C THR A 497 -23.78 3.80 6.23
N PRO A 498 -23.92 2.50 5.91
CA PRO A 498 -22.80 1.56 5.98
C PRO A 498 -21.60 2.08 5.20
N TYR A 499 -20.41 2.07 5.79
CA TYR A 499 -19.21 2.64 5.21
C TYR A 499 -18.18 1.56 4.95
N GLN A 500 -17.81 1.33 3.69
CA GLN A 500 -16.75 0.41 3.32
C GLN A 500 -15.42 1.15 3.09
N TYR A 501 -14.35 0.58 3.61
CA TYR A 501 -13.00 1.10 3.43
C TYR A 501 -12.54 0.93 1.98
N ARG A 502 -11.78 1.91 1.49
CA ARG A 502 -11.20 1.88 0.13
C ARG A 502 -9.88 1.12 0.02
N ILE A 503 -9.21 0.89 1.15
CA ILE A 503 -7.80 0.41 1.19
C ILE A 503 -7.71 -1.01 1.73
N THR A 504 -8.65 -1.43 2.57
CA THR A 504 -8.68 -2.77 3.17
C THR A 504 -10.09 -3.34 3.15
N PRO A 505 -10.27 -4.67 3.05
CA PRO A 505 -11.59 -5.29 3.06
C PRO A 505 -12.21 -5.20 4.47
N ARG A 506 -13.00 -4.15 4.67
CA ARG A 506 -13.60 -3.79 5.95
C ARG A 506 -14.77 -2.84 5.75
N TYR A 507 -15.78 -2.96 6.60
CA TYR A 507 -16.83 -1.95 6.71
C TYR A 507 -17.18 -1.61 8.16
N GLU A 508 -17.77 -0.44 8.33
CA GLU A 508 -18.12 0.19 9.60
C GLU A 508 -19.56 0.71 9.55
N ILE A 509 -20.38 0.40 10.56
CA ILE A 509 -21.80 0.75 10.59
C ILE A 509 -22.22 1.29 11.96
N ALA A 510 -22.58 2.57 11.99
CA ALA A 510 -23.17 3.19 13.17
C ALA A 510 -24.60 2.68 13.42
N CYS A 511 -24.86 2.26 14.65
CA CYS A 511 -26.07 1.57 15.07
C CYS A 511 -26.68 2.16 16.33
N THR A 512 -27.92 1.77 16.59
CA THR A 512 -28.52 1.80 17.93
C THR A 512 -28.65 0.38 18.46
N VAL A 513 -28.49 0.19 19.75
CA VAL A 513 -28.46 -1.12 20.41
C VAL A 513 -29.59 -1.22 21.43
N SER A 514 -30.33 -2.33 21.38
CA SER A 514 -31.39 -2.63 22.34
C SER A 514 -31.28 -4.07 22.84
N GLY A 515 -31.69 -4.33 24.08
CA GLY A 515 -31.70 -5.68 24.65
C GLY A 515 -31.23 -5.68 26.10
N THR A 516 -30.64 -6.80 26.55
CA THR A 516 -30.24 -6.97 27.95
C THR A 516 -28.82 -7.47 28.10
N VAL A 517 -28.13 -6.95 29.11
CA VAL A 517 -26.82 -7.43 29.57
C VAL A 517 -26.93 -7.79 31.04
N THR A 518 -26.51 -8.99 31.42
CA THR A 518 -26.38 -9.40 32.83
C THR A 518 -24.91 -9.69 33.13
N ALA A 519 -24.33 -8.96 34.09
CA ALA A 519 -22.91 -8.98 34.38
C ALA A 519 -22.65 -8.79 35.90
N ASP A 520 -21.89 -9.69 36.53
CA ASP A 520 -21.62 -9.71 37.99
C ASP A 520 -22.89 -9.50 38.84
N GLY A 521 -23.97 -10.19 38.46
CA GLY A 521 -25.27 -10.15 39.14
C GLY A 521 -26.12 -8.90 38.91
N HIS A 522 -25.66 -7.96 38.06
CA HIS A 522 -26.40 -6.75 37.68
C HIS A 522 -27.00 -6.92 36.29
N GLU A 523 -28.24 -6.47 36.11
CA GLU A 523 -28.94 -6.49 34.83
C GLU A 523 -29.10 -5.05 34.30
N TYR A 524 -28.72 -4.84 33.04
CA TYR A 524 -28.83 -3.59 32.31
C TYR A 524 -29.80 -3.81 31.15
N THR A 525 -30.81 -2.95 31.03
CA THR A 525 -31.74 -2.95 29.90
C THR A 525 -31.40 -1.79 28.98
N LEU A 526 -30.97 -2.09 27.76
CA LEU A 526 -30.56 -1.08 26.78
C LEU A 526 -31.74 -0.74 25.86
N GLU A 527 -31.99 0.55 25.66
CA GLU A 527 -33.06 1.06 24.79
C GLU A 527 -32.48 2.02 23.76
N ALA A 528 -32.21 1.51 22.56
CA ALA A 528 -31.68 2.27 21.42
C ALA A 528 -30.44 3.13 21.75
N VAL A 529 -29.52 2.58 22.55
CA VAL A 529 -28.29 3.28 22.95
C VAL A 529 -27.26 3.28 21.81
N PRO A 530 -26.30 4.22 21.77
CA PRO A 530 -25.25 4.22 20.76
C PRO A 530 -24.46 2.91 20.68
N GLY A 531 -24.15 2.48 19.46
CA GLY A 531 -23.30 1.33 19.21
C GLY A 531 -22.77 1.29 17.79
N GLN A 532 -21.81 0.39 17.56
CA GLN A 532 -21.10 0.25 16.29
C GLN A 532 -21.06 -1.22 15.91
N ARG A 533 -21.18 -1.50 14.61
CA ARG A 533 -20.80 -2.80 14.02
C ARG A 533 -19.62 -2.60 13.10
N ASP A 534 -18.70 -3.55 13.14
CA ASP A 534 -17.58 -3.62 12.23
C ASP A 534 -17.39 -5.06 11.75
N HIS A 535 -16.96 -5.20 10.50
CA HIS A 535 -16.50 -6.49 9.96
C HIS A 535 -15.34 -6.26 9.02
N SER A 536 -14.29 -7.07 9.16
CA SER A 536 -13.08 -7.04 8.35
C SER A 536 -12.61 -8.43 7.96
N TRP A 537 -11.96 -8.55 6.80
CA TRP A 537 -11.35 -9.80 6.32
C TRP A 537 -10.03 -9.54 5.59
N GLY A 538 -9.13 -10.51 5.62
CA GLY A 538 -7.80 -10.44 5.00
C GLY A 538 -6.66 -10.50 6.02
N VAL A 539 -5.44 -10.22 5.57
CA VAL A 539 -4.25 -10.32 6.44
C VAL A 539 -4.32 -9.31 7.58
N ARG A 540 -4.09 -9.80 8.81
CA ARG A 540 -4.05 -8.96 10.02
C ARG A 540 -2.88 -9.33 10.92
N ASP A 541 -1.79 -8.56 10.77
CA ASP A 541 -0.69 -8.58 11.73
C ASP A 541 -0.92 -7.48 12.78
N TRP A 542 -1.37 -7.88 13.99
CA TRP A 542 -1.55 -6.97 15.12
C TRP A 542 -0.24 -6.40 15.66
N TRP A 543 0.89 -6.97 15.26
CA TRP A 543 2.21 -6.70 15.82
C TRP A 543 3.12 -5.90 14.88
N SER A 544 2.60 -5.42 13.73
CA SER A 544 3.39 -4.74 12.69
C SER A 544 3.24 -3.21 12.68
N MET A 545 2.14 -2.68 13.22
CA MET A 545 1.82 -1.25 13.18
C MET A 545 0.98 -0.81 14.37
N ASP A 546 1.10 0.46 14.76
CA ASP A 546 0.28 1.06 15.81
C ASP A 546 -0.94 1.75 15.17
N TRP A 547 -2.04 1.87 15.91
CA TRP A 547 -3.18 2.69 15.47
C TRP A 547 -4.04 3.20 16.61
N VAL A 548 -4.86 4.20 16.30
CA VAL A 548 -5.98 4.64 17.13
C VAL A 548 -7.26 4.59 16.31
N TRP A 549 -8.23 3.80 16.74
CA TRP A 549 -9.55 3.68 16.12
C TRP A 549 -10.61 4.34 17.00
N ASN A 550 -11.66 4.90 16.39
CA ASN A 550 -12.82 5.40 17.11
C ASN A 550 -14.14 5.18 16.35
N ALA A 551 -15.24 5.09 17.11
CA ALA A 551 -16.60 5.26 16.63
C ALA A 551 -17.40 6.07 17.67
N LEU A 552 -17.88 7.25 17.26
CA LEU A 552 -18.49 8.26 18.11
C LEU A 552 -19.90 8.62 17.60
N HIS A 553 -20.81 8.80 18.55
CA HIS A 553 -22.16 9.30 18.34
C HIS A 553 -22.30 10.62 19.11
N LEU A 554 -22.50 11.72 18.38
CA LEU A 554 -22.75 13.03 18.99
C LEU A 554 -24.24 13.19 19.29
N ASP A 555 -24.55 13.99 20.31
CA ASP A 555 -25.91 14.20 20.81
C ASP A 555 -26.81 14.91 19.78
N ASP A 556 -26.23 15.60 18.79
CA ASP A 556 -26.96 16.20 17.66
C ASP A 556 -27.39 15.16 16.61
N GLY A 557 -26.97 13.90 16.75
CA GLY A 557 -27.23 12.82 15.80
C GLY A 557 -26.13 12.60 14.78
N THR A 558 -25.02 13.34 14.84
CA THR A 558 -23.83 13.12 14.00
C THR A 558 -23.14 11.82 14.40
N ARG A 559 -22.70 11.04 13.42
CA ARG A 559 -21.86 9.84 13.63
C ARG A 559 -20.49 10.06 13.02
N LEU A 560 -19.46 9.62 13.73
CA LEU A 560 -18.09 9.83 13.33
C LEU A 560 -17.31 8.55 13.58
N HIS A 561 -16.61 8.08 12.56
CA HIS A 561 -15.69 6.97 12.66
C HIS A 561 -14.34 7.38 12.08
N GLY A 562 -13.25 6.91 12.68
CA GLY A 562 -11.91 7.18 12.19
C GLY A 562 -10.90 6.15 12.66
N VAL A 563 -9.85 5.97 11.87
CA VAL A 563 -8.62 5.29 12.26
C VAL A 563 -7.41 6.15 11.87
N ASP A 564 -6.50 6.34 12.82
CA ASP A 564 -5.17 6.95 12.67
C ASP A 564 -4.14 5.81 12.66
N LEU A 565 -3.67 5.42 11.47
CA LEU A 565 -2.72 4.32 11.23
C LEU A 565 -1.28 4.84 11.25
N ARG A 566 -0.42 4.15 12.00
CA ARG A 566 0.99 4.52 12.21
C ARG A 566 1.88 3.38 11.77
N ILE A 567 2.22 3.42 10.49
CA ILE A 567 3.12 2.45 9.86
C ILE A 567 4.55 3.01 9.93
N PRO A 568 5.53 2.25 10.44
CA PRO A 568 6.92 2.69 10.45
C PRO A 568 7.39 3.12 9.06
N GLU A 569 8.16 4.22 8.98
CA GLU A 569 8.74 4.77 7.74
C GLU A 569 7.74 5.32 6.71
N MET A 570 6.43 5.15 6.93
CA MET A 570 5.37 5.72 6.10
C MET A 570 4.79 6.99 6.77
N GLY A 571 4.29 7.94 5.97
CA GLY A 571 3.54 9.09 6.48
C GLY A 571 2.24 8.66 7.19
N PRO A 572 1.58 9.58 7.94
CA PRO A 572 0.32 9.28 8.62
C PRO A 572 -0.75 8.89 7.59
N LEU A 573 -1.42 7.76 7.84
CA LEU A 573 -2.52 7.26 7.01
C LEU A 573 -3.78 7.25 7.87
N SER A 574 -4.90 7.71 7.32
CA SER A 574 -6.17 7.71 8.06
C SER A 574 -7.36 7.35 7.18
N ILE A 575 -8.35 6.70 7.76
CA ILE A 575 -9.59 6.30 7.09
C ILE A 575 -10.73 6.62 8.04
N GLY A 576 -11.88 7.07 7.51
CA GLY A 576 -12.98 7.45 8.37
C GLY A 576 -14.05 8.24 7.67
N TYR A 577 -15.07 8.61 8.43
CA TYR A 577 -16.16 9.45 7.97
C TYR A 577 -16.77 10.31 9.07
N VAL A 578 -17.44 11.38 8.63
CA VAL A 578 -18.40 12.16 9.42
C VAL A 578 -19.74 12.12 8.70
N GLN A 579 -20.79 11.73 9.42
CA GLN A 579 -22.16 11.71 8.91
C GLN A 579 -23.08 12.56 9.81
N PRO A 580 -23.38 13.81 9.40
CA PRO A 580 -24.37 14.64 10.08
C PRO A 580 -25.78 14.04 9.99
N PRO A 581 -26.69 14.39 10.92
CA PRO A 581 -28.06 13.87 10.92
C PRO A 581 -28.81 14.26 9.63
N GLY A 582 -29.31 13.26 8.91
CA GLY A 582 -30.07 13.47 7.67
C GLY A 582 -29.25 13.97 6.47
N ALA A 583 -27.92 13.99 6.57
CA ALA A 583 -27.01 14.34 5.49
C ALA A 583 -26.28 13.11 4.94
N ALA A 584 -25.68 13.27 3.76
CA ALA A 584 -24.77 12.27 3.21
C ALA A 584 -23.53 12.11 4.11
N LEU A 585 -23.00 10.89 4.12
CA LEU A 585 -21.72 10.58 4.76
C LEU A 585 -20.59 11.28 3.99
N VAL A 586 -19.66 11.90 4.71
CA VAL A 586 -18.48 12.57 4.15
C VAL A 586 -17.24 11.83 4.65
N GLU A 587 -16.43 11.30 3.74
CA GLU A 587 -15.17 10.66 4.10
C GLU A 587 -14.18 11.68 4.67
N THR A 588 -13.42 11.25 5.68
CA THR A 588 -12.37 12.08 6.26
C THR A 588 -11.18 12.13 5.31
N THR A 589 -10.67 13.33 5.04
CA THR A 589 -9.40 13.49 4.32
C THR A 589 -8.20 13.26 5.22
N GLN A 590 -8.36 13.52 6.52
CA GLN A 590 -7.36 13.27 7.54
C GLN A 590 -8.03 13.06 8.90
N MET A 591 -7.54 12.10 9.68
CA MET A 591 -7.85 11.96 11.08
C MET A 591 -6.57 11.60 11.84
N SER A 592 -6.27 12.34 12.91
CA SER A 592 -5.08 12.10 13.74
C SER A 592 -5.44 12.06 15.21
N ALA A 593 -4.79 11.18 15.98
CA ALA A 593 -5.00 11.06 17.41
C ALA A 593 -3.75 11.39 18.21
N GLN A 594 -3.88 12.10 19.33
CA GLN A 594 -2.81 12.30 20.30
C GLN A 594 -3.23 11.69 21.63
N ALA A 595 -2.54 10.66 22.06
CA ALA A 595 -2.87 9.92 23.27
C ALA A 595 -1.68 9.85 24.24
N SER A 596 -1.97 9.96 25.53
CA SER A 596 -1.02 9.68 26.61
C SER A 596 -1.44 8.42 27.37
N PHE A 597 -0.48 7.73 27.98
CA PHE A 597 -0.72 6.45 28.66
C PHE A 597 -0.10 6.46 30.05
N ALA A 598 -0.76 5.82 30.99
CA ALA A 598 -0.20 5.52 32.30
C ALA A 598 0.80 4.36 32.22
N ASP A 599 1.61 4.19 33.28
CA ASP A 599 2.62 3.12 33.37
C ASP A 599 2.00 1.70 33.28
N ASN A 600 0.70 1.59 33.59
CA ASN A 600 -0.06 0.34 33.48
C ASN A 600 -0.55 0.04 32.05
N GLY A 601 -0.23 0.89 31.08
CA GLY A 601 -0.55 0.70 29.66
C GLY A 601 -1.92 1.23 29.23
N LEU A 602 -2.75 1.71 30.15
CA LEU A 602 -4.07 2.28 29.83
C LEU A 602 -3.95 3.74 29.37
N PRO A 603 -4.78 4.19 28.41
CA PRO A 603 -4.80 5.57 27.95
C PRO A 603 -5.30 6.49 29.08
N VAL A 604 -4.78 7.71 29.15
CA VAL A 604 -5.14 8.72 30.17
C VAL A 604 -5.82 9.91 29.53
N THR A 605 -5.24 10.43 28.44
CA THR A 605 -5.82 11.49 27.63
C THR A 605 -5.83 11.06 26.18
N THR A 606 -6.83 11.48 25.42
CA THR A 606 -6.83 11.36 23.97
C THR A 606 -7.54 12.55 23.36
N SER A 607 -6.93 13.16 22.34
CA SER A 607 -7.58 14.16 21.50
C SER A 607 -7.50 13.73 20.04
N LEU A 608 -8.54 14.03 19.28
CA LEU A 608 -8.65 13.72 17.85
C LEU A 608 -8.75 15.03 17.07
N THR A 609 -8.16 15.07 15.88
CA THR A 609 -8.38 16.13 14.88
C THR A 609 -8.88 15.49 13.61
N VAL A 610 -10.01 15.98 13.08
CA VAL A 610 -10.71 15.38 11.95
C VAL A 610 -10.93 16.42 10.84
N GLN A 611 -10.57 16.02 9.63
CA GLN A 611 -10.77 16.76 8.39
C GLN A 611 -11.66 15.98 7.42
N PRO A 612 -12.48 16.65 6.60
CA PRO A 612 -12.61 18.10 6.49
C PRO A 612 -13.42 18.73 7.64
N GLY A 613 -13.11 19.99 7.99
CA GLY A 613 -13.91 20.80 8.91
C GLY A 613 -13.22 21.21 10.22
N ASP A 614 -11.92 20.91 10.38
CA ASP A 614 -11.13 21.29 11.55
C ASP A 614 -11.77 20.88 12.90
N LEU A 615 -12.45 19.73 12.93
CA LEU A 615 -13.14 19.26 14.14
C LEU A 615 -12.13 18.66 15.13
N THR A 616 -11.96 19.31 16.28
CA THR A 616 -11.21 18.74 17.40
C THR A 616 -12.16 18.00 18.35
N VAL A 617 -11.74 16.84 18.85
CA VAL A 617 -12.52 16.03 19.81
C VAL A 617 -11.64 15.73 21.02
N GLU A 618 -12.10 16.10 22.20
CA GLU A 618 -11.49 15.74 23.49
C GLU A 618 -12.24 14.56 24.10
N VAL A 619 -11.48 13.56 24.54
CA VAL A 619 -12.00 12.27 25.01
C VAL A 619 -11.91 12.18 26.54
N ASP A 620 -13.04 11.88 27.19
CA ASP A 620 -13.13 11.58 28.61
C ASP A 620 -13.52 10.11 28.84
N ILE A 621 -12.53 9.28 29.19
CA ILE A 621 -12.67 7.83 29.30
C ILE A 621 -13.50 7.46 30.52
N GLN A 622 -14.53 6.63 30.31
CA GLN A 622 -15.47 6.22 31.35
C GLN A 622 -15.25 4.78 31.83
N GLY A 623 -14.77 3.89 30.96
CA GLY A 623 -14.50 2.49 31.30
C GLY A 623 -13.51 1.84 30.34
N TYR A 624 -12.62 1.01 30.87
CA TYR A 624 -11.61 0.28 30.09
C TYR A 624 -12.01 -1.19 29.93
N ALA A 625 -11.88 -1.72 28.73
CA ALA A 625 -12.07 -3.13 28.40
C ALA A 625 -10.92 -3.61 27.50
N PRO A 626 -9.67 -3.63 28.01
CA PRO A 626 -8.48 -3.94 27.22
C PRO A 626 -8.31 -5.44 26.99
N VAL A 627 -7.54 -5.80 25.96
CA VAL A 627 -7.00 -7.16 25.80
C VAL A 627 -5.51 -7.13 25.50
N LEU A 628 -4.84 -8.25 25.77
CA LEU A 628 -3.42 -8.46 25.52
C LEU A 628 -3.25 -9.41 24.34
N LEU A 629 -2.55 -8.96 23.29
CA LEU A 629 -2.32 -9.77 22.09
C LEU A 629 -0.88 -10.28 22.09
N ARG A 630 -0.71 -11.61 22.04
CA ARG A 630 0.60 -12.27 21.99
C ARG A 630 0.71 -13.08 20.71
N SER A 631 1.79 -12.92 19.98
CA SER A 631 2.12 -13.78 18.84
C SER A 631 2.89 -15.01 19.30
N ASP A 632 2.94 -16.03 18.44
CA ASP A 632 3.71 -17.25 18.66
C ASP A 632 5.23 -17.00 18.71
N ASP A 633 5.69 -15.96 18.00
CA ASP A 633 7.09 -15.51 18.00
C ASP A 633 7.46 -14.62 19.20
N GLY A 634 6.51 -14.35 20.11
CA GLY A 634 6.73 -13.62 21.35
C GLY A 634 6.56 -12.11 21.29
N ARG A 635 6.21 -11.53 20.12
CA ARG A 635 5.77 -10.14 20.03
C ARG A 635 4.50 -9.92 20.85
N VAL A 636 4.38 -8.72 21.39
CA VAL A 636 3.25 -8.33 22.25
C VAL A 636 2.68 -7.01 21.76
N SER A 637 1.36 -6.97 21.62
CA SER A 637 0.62 -5.72 21.47
C SER A 637 -0.33 -5.52 22.65
N HIS A 638 -0.27 -4.32 23.23
CA HIS A 638 -1.28 -3.87 24.18
C HIS A 638 -2.45 -3.30 23.39
N PHE A 639 -3.65 -3.79 23.66
CA PHE A 639 -4.85 -3.41 22.93
C PHE A 639 -5.92 -2.87 23.88
N PRO A 640 -5.71 -1.69 24.50
CA PRO A 640 -6.76 -1.04 25.25
C PRO A 640 -7.92 -0.67 24.32
N ARG A 641 -9.13 -0.99 24.78
CA ARG A 641 -10.38 -0.40 24.29
C ARG A 641 -11.06 0.30 25.45
N ALA A 642 -11.72 1.41 25.19
CA ALA A 642 -12.45 2.14 26.19
C ALA A 642 -13.67 2.83 25.59
N TRP A 643 -14.77 2.86 26.34
CA TRP A 643 -15.85 3.78 26.03
C TRP A 643 -15.63 5.11 26.75
N ALA A 644 -16.04 6.18 26.08
CA ALA A 644 -15.77 7.53 26.53
C ALA A 644 -16.97 8.44 26.23
N THR A 645 -17.11 9.48 27.04
CA THR A 645 -17.83 10.67 26.60
C THR A 645 -16.86 11.59 25.88
N VAL A 646 -17.38 12.40 24.96
CA VAL A 646 -16.55 13.30 24.15
C VAL A 646 -17.12 14.72 24.14
N SER A 647 -16.23 15.69 23.98
CA SER A 647 -16.58 17.07 23.70
C SER A 647 -15.81 17.56 22.49
N THR A 648 -16.45 18.37 21.67
CA THR A 648 -15.87 18.86 20.42
C THR A 648 -15.51 20.34 20.51
N GLY A 649 -14.57 20.80 19.68
CA GLY A 649 -14.11 22.19 19.65
C GLY A 649 -15.21 23.21 19.31
N ASP A 650 -16.30 22.75 18.67
CA ASP A 650 -17.48 23.57 18.36
C ASP A 650 -18.61 23.49 19.41
N GLY A 651 -18.36 22.78 20.52
CA GLY A 651 -19.25 22.73 21.68
C GLY A 651 -20.27 21.59 21.69
N ARG A 652 -20.24 20.67 20.71
CA ARG A 652 -21.06 19.44 20.76
C ARG A 652 -20.47 18.41 21.70
N THR A 653 -21.34 17.57 22.25
CA THR A 653 -21.00 16.43 23.12
C THR A 653 -21.46 15.12 22.51
N GLY A 654 -20.94 14.01 23.01
CA GLY A 654 -21.31 12.68 22.56
C GLY A 654 -20.72 11.56 23.39
N ILE A 655 -20.86 10.35 22.87
CA ILE A 655 -20.36 9.11 23.47
C ILE A 655 -19.88 8.16 22.38
N GLY A 656 -18.94 7.28 22.72
CA GLY A 656 -18.52 6.23 21.79
C GLY A 656 -17.37 5.40 22.32
N TRP A 657 -16.74 4.67 21.41
CA TRP A 657 -15.62 3.79 21.69
C TRP A 657 -14.35 4.28 21.02
N LEU A 658 -13.24 4.04 21.71
CA LEU A 658 -11.90 4.20 21.19
C LEU A 658 -11.10 2.93 21.47
N GLU A 659 -10.12 2.70 20.60
CA GLU A 659 -9.22 1.57 20.64
C GLU A 659 -7.82 2.03 20.27
N TRP A 660 -6.81 1.47 20.91
CA TRP A 660 -5.41 1.72 20.57
C TRP A 660 -4.69 0.39 20.40
N ASN A 661 -4.08 0.14 19.25
CA ASN A 661 -3.12 -0.96 19.09
C ASN A 661 -1.71 -0.42 19.31
N ARG A 662 -0.96 -1.06 20.21
CA ARG A 662 0.35 -0.57 20.63
C ARG A 662 1.35 -1.70 20.76
N ASN A 663 2.23 -1.76 19.79
CA ASN A 663 3.30 -2.74 19.77
C ASN A 663 4.32 -2.44 20.88
N ARG A 664 4.70 -3.49 21.60
CA ARG A 664 5.70 -3.43 22.65
C ARG A 664 7.03 -3.95 22.11
N PRO A 665 8.14 -3.25 22.37
CA PRO A 665 9.46 -3.70 21.97
C PRO A 665 9.91 -4.98 22.69
#